data_AF-A0AAD9ZAZ5-F1
#
_entry.id   AF-A0AAD9ZAZ5-F1
#
_cell.length_a   1.000
_cell.length_b   1.000
_cell.length_c   1.000
_cell.angle_alpha   90.00
_cell.angle_beta   90.00
_cell.angle_gamma   90.00
#
_symmetry.space_group_name_H-M   'P 1'
#
loop_
_entity.id
_entity.type
_entity.pdbx_description
1 polymer ?
#
loop_
_entity_poly.entity_id
_entity_poly.type
_entity_poly.pdbx_seq_one_letter_code
_entity_poly.pdbx_strand_id
1 'polypeptide(L)'
;MDPRAGQQSGGGDDPLAYGDYHGRPAANPEEGDGLAEGQEGERGIIGDTYRMLRGKHQPVQFDGSSQSKPPPSGGLGSFFHKVKDVVQEIGTKLDANLGAAPNKHSDTHVGAQFDSGAHDTEQHRYGSFAAQRIGNDAKWYVDGCGYMWAVSRALEQATESIWILDWWLSPELYLRRPASRNEQYRLDRMLQAAAQRGVKVNVIVYKEVTQALTLCSYHTKHALENLHPNIAVFRHPDHLPDAQILQSSFFSSLQHLSLSAKTASTLPEDALKAIYGMNEDVVLYWAHHEKLCLIDGKIAFMGGLDLCYGRWDTNQHPLADAHPASLDDIVFPGQDYNNARIMDFQDVSNWENNKLNRKDSSRMGWSDVSVSLSGPVVEDLRSHFVDRWNFIYNEKYDVRKDVRYNRLTFAQNMAGATRYEASSAPAPDTEAYQTYHPIGSQQASGAQGSGGYPPPPPRPQGSSQSQAPYFPPPPVSGRGFGEESEEQGGARGMGESGGRHHLREQLEEEARGTAAKMYGRFGEGKQYLSGNEHDGRTQGKFQDAGISCQIARSCTKWSHGVPTEHSIANAYISVIQNSQHFVYIENQFFITGTSDARKPVKNKIGAAIVERILRAARAGQKFKVIVIIPAVPGFAGDLKDDASLGTRAIMEFQYNSINRGGHSIMEMVAKEGFDPTEYIRFYNLRNYDRINVSGSMKEAEQKSGIDYDEARQQHDEAVELPAEEASGQYVDRPKYQQYQQATTQMNRQKGLYTGRWDSVSECYMLGGKDIREVPWEAGDYPEIQAFVSEELYIHSKVCIADDRVAIIGSANFNDRSQLGDRDSEIAVIIEDPTSIDSYMDGQPYRAARFAATLRRQLFRKHLGLLKPQNMEQPNQNFEPIGVPNIYDYGSREDEAVMDPISENFLNFWNTRARTNTDAFGKVFHPVPHDDVKTWKDYDKFYEVFFHEADEEAEGKEGNKKPAKYMWGHVVAEDFSPGDQGTREVKEVLSTIKGSLVEMPLLFLIKEDIAKEGFSLNAFTEEVYT
;
A
#
# COMPACT_ATOMS: atom_id res chain seq x y z
N MET A 1 -13.88 4.77 57.55
CA MET A 1 -12.98 5.95 57.56
C MET A 1 -12.44 6.09 56.15
N ASP A 2 -12.79 7.19 55.51
CA ASP A 2 -12.48 7.57 54.13
C ASP A 2 -11.02 8.05 54.02
N PRO A 3 -10.25 7.63 53.00
CA PRO A 3 -9.11 8.39 52.54
C PRO A 3 -9.18 8.63 51.03
N ARG A 4 -10.08 9.51 50.57
CA ARG A 4 -9.94 10.24 49.31
C ARG A 4 -9.06 11.48 49.50
N ALA A 5 -7.77 11.31 49.26
CA ALA A 5 -6.86 12.41 48.91
C ALA A 5 -5.65 11.81 48.14
N GLY A 6 -5.68 11.92 46.81
CA GLY A 6 -4.63 11.39 45.93
C GLY A 6 -4.49 12.25 44.68
N GLN A 7 -3.52 13.17 44.75
CA GLN A 7 -2.78 13.86 43.69
C GLN A 7 -3.32 13.82 42.25
N GLN A 8 -3.81 14.97 41.79
CA GLN A 8 -3.73 15.37 40.38
C GLN A 8 -2.24 15.48 40.00
N SER A 9 -1.73 14.53 39.21
CA SER A 9 -0.51 14.74 38.43
C SER A 9 -0.92 15.40 37.12
N GLY A 10 -0.47 16.64 36.92
CA GLY A 10 -0.62 17.34 35.65
C GLY A 10 0.26 16.67 34.60
N GLY A 11 -0.35 15.81 33.78
CA GLY A 11 0.27 15.28 32.57
C GLY A 11 0.31 16.37 31.52
N GLY A 12 1.49 16.92 31.24
CA GLY A 12 1.74 17.77 30.08
C GLY A 12 1.93 16.94 28.81
N ASP A 13 0.93 16.15 28.44
CA ASP A 13 0.79 15.65 27.07
C ASP A 13 -0.33 16.48 26.44
N ASP A 14 -0.01 17.22 25.38
CA ASP A 14 -0.89 18.19 24.70
C ASP A 14 -2.28 17.60 24.41
N PRO A 15 -3.31 17.90 25.23
CA PRO A 15 -4.67 17.41 25.01
C PRO A 15 -5.39 18.24 23.95
N LEU A 16 -4.79 19.35 23.49
CA LEU A 16 -5.47 20.39 22.72
C LEU A 16 -5.57 20.09 21.21
N ALA A 17 -5.03 18.96 20.75
CA ALA A 17 -5.16 18.53 19.35
C ALA A 17 -6.47 17.77 19.05
N TYR A 18 -7.18 17.29 20.08
CA TYR A 18 -8.46 16.60 19.93
C TYR A 18 -9.48 17.27 20.85
N GLY A 19 -10.18 18.29 20.34
CA GLY A 19 -11.26 18.96 21.07
C GLY A 19 -12.42 18.01 21.38
N ASP A 20 -12.95 18.14 22.60
CA ASP A 20 -14.06 17.38 23.18
C ASP A 20 -15.24 17.10 22.21
N TYR A 21 -15.34 15.86 21.73
CA TYR A 21 -16.60 15.26 21.30
C TYR A 21 -17.12 14.35 22.42
N HIS A 22 -17.54 14.96 23.53
CA HIS A 22 -18.19 14.26 24.63
C HIS A 22 -19.62 14.76 24.82
N GLY A 23 -20.54 14.24 24.03
CA GLY A 23 -21.97 14.28 24.34
C GLY A 23 -22.33 13.15 25.31
N ARG A 24 -22.20 13.37 26.63
CA ARG A 24 -22.79 12.44 27.61
C ARG A 24 -24.29 12.74 27.77
N PRO A 25 -25.18 11.74 27.69
CA PRO A 25 -26.58 11.92 28.04
C PRO A 25 -26.73 12.05 29.57
N ALA A 26 -27.45 13.07 30.03
CA ALA A 26 -27.76 13.27 31.43
C ALA A 26 -28.78 12.22 31.91
N ALA A 27 -28.47 11.58 33.04
CA ALA A 27 -29.34 10.66 33.74
C ALA A 27 -30.53 11.37 34.40
N ASN A 28 -31.68 10.68 34.41
CA ASN A 28 -32.91 11.02 35.13
C ASN A 28 -32.70 11.16 36.65
N PRO A 29 -33.54 11.97 37.32
CA PRO A 29 -33.99 11.70 38.68
C PRO A 29 -35.47 11.29 38.71
N GLU A 30 -35.77 10.20 39.40
CA GLU A 30 -37.13 9.79 39.80
C GLU A 30 -37.61 10.57 41.05
N GLU A 31 -38.91 10.90 41.06
CA GLU A 31 -39.93 10.52 42.06
C GLU A 31 -41.01 11.60 42.23
N GLY A 32 -42.28 11.17 42.23
CA GLY A 32 -43.34 11.83 43.03
C GLY A 32 -44.66 12.20 42.34
N ASP A 33 -45.60 11.25 42.39
CA ASP A 33 -47.06 11.41 42.62
C ASP A 33 -48.00 12.13 41.62
N GLY A 34 -49.04 11.37 41.20
CA GLY A 34 -50.42 11.78 41.50
C GLY A 34 -51.41 12.08 40.35
N LEU A 35 -52.24 11.07 40.03
CA LEU A 35 -53.70 11.13 39.79
C LEU A 35 -54.31 11.80 38.53
N ALA A 36 -55.07 10.95 37.81
CA ALA A 36 -56.47 11.09 37.36
C ALA A 36 -56.86 11.81 36.04
N GLU A 37 -57.80 11.13 35.38
CA GLU A 37 -58.58 11.37 34.16
C GLU A 37 -59.22 12.76 34.00
N GLY A 38 -59.52 13.17 32.76
CA GLY A 38 -60.59 14.15 32.49
C GLY A 38 -60.53 14.89 31.15
N GLN A 39 -61.65 14.87 30.43
CA GLN A 39 -61.90 15.40 29.08
C GLN A 39 -62.04 16.94 28.96
N GLU A 40 -61.85 17.42 27.71
CA GLU A 40 -62.51 18.53 26.99
C GLU A 40 -62.53 19.98 27.56
N GLY A 41 -62.21 20.95 26.68
CA GLY A 41 -62.95 22.23 26.63
C GLY A 41 -62.16 23.55 26.67
N GLU A 42 -61.83 24.07 25.47
CA GLU A 42 -61.90 25.48 25.03
C GLU A 42 -61.12 26.67 25.69
N ARG A 43 -60.30 27.31 24.82
CA ARG A 43 -60.23 28.75 24.43
C ARG A 43 -59.11 29.70 24.94
N GLY A 44 -58.38 30.23 23.93
CA GLY A 44 -57.79 31.58 23.82
C GLY A 44 -56.25 31.61 23.76
N ILE A 45 -55.51 32.25 22.85
CA ILE A 45 -55.77 33.32 21.87
C ILE A 45 -54.72 33.22 20.72
N ILE A 46 -55.25 33.17 19.48
CA ILE A 46 -54.82 33.57 18.11
C ILE A 46 -53.45 34.30 17.95
N GLY A 47 -52.63 34.04 16.92
CA GLY A 47 -52.88 33.25 15.72
C GLY A 47 -51.75 33.20 14.68
N ASP A 48 -51.88 32.19 13.83
CA ASP A 48 -51.23 32.00 12.53
C ASP A 48 -52.21 32.39 11.41
N THR A 49 -51.70 32.90 10.28
CA THR A 49 -52.09 32.31 8.99
C THR A 49 -51.15 32.68 7.85
N TYR A 50 -50.46 31.66 7.37
CA TYR A 50 -50.07 31.50 5.98
C TYR A 50 -51.31 31.34 5.07
N ARG A 51 -51.19 31.87 3.85
CA ARG A 51 -51.72 31.37 2.55
C ARG A 51 -52.54 32.44 1.81
N MET A 52 -51.97 33.00 0.75
CA MET A 52 -52.49 32.84 -0.63
C MET A 52 -51.87 33.82 -1.65
N LEU A 53 -51.66 33.27 -2.86
CA LEU A 53 -51.77 33.87 -4.20
C LEU A 53 -50.52 34.40 -4.93
N ARG A 54 -50.26 33.71 -6.05
CA ARG A 54 -49.53 34.15 -7.26
C ARG A 54 -50.22 35.36 -7.92
N GLY A 55 -49.41 36.24 -8.53
CA GLY A 55 -49.59 36.64 -9.94
C GLY A 55 -49.96 38.09 -10.29
N LYS A 56 -49.13 38.66 -11.19
CA LYS A 56 -49.38 39.64 -12.28
C LYS A 56 -49.31 41.16 -12.05
N HIS A 57 -48.18 41.70 -12.53
CA HIS A 57 -47.94 42.82 -13.48
C HIS A 57 -48.69 44.18 -13.44
N GLN A 58 -47.86 45.23 -13.20
CA GLN A 58 -47.66 46.53 -13.93
C GLN A 58 -48.80 47.57 -14.01
N PRO A 59 -48.54 48.88 -14.35
CA PRO A 59 -47.27 49.63 -14.61
C PRO A 59 -47.19 51.05 -13.96
N VAL A 60 -46.09 51.81 -14.21
CA VAL A 60 -46.01 53.25 -14.66
C VAL A 60 -44.84 54.08 -14.05
N GLN A 61 -43.89 54.42 -14.94
CA GLN A 61 -43.08 55.65 -15.24
C GLN A 61 -42.65 56.65 -14.12
N PHE A 62 -41.36 57.00 -13.92
CA PHE A 62 -40.35 57.80 -14.69
C PHE A 62 -40.36 59.32 -14.40
N ASP A 63 -39.27 59.87 -13.83
CA ASP A 63 -38.48 61.03 -14.33
C ASP A 63 -37.32 61.40 -13.36
N GLY A 64 -36.18 61.86 -13.89
CA GLY A 64 -35.22 62.69 -13.14
C GLY A 64 -33.73 62.50 -13.45
N SER A 65 -33.27 62.82 -14.66
CA SER A 65 -31.83 62.91 -15.01
C SER A 65 -31.16 64.20 -14.49
N SER A 66 -29.96 64.12 -13.90
CA SER A 66 -28.91 65.16 -14.06
C SER A 66 -27.49 64.60 -13.79
N GLN A 67 -26.49 65.23 -14.41
CA GLN A 67 -25.19 64.67 -14.82
C GLN A 67 -24.00 64.95 -13.87
N SER A 68 -22.93 64.13 -14.04
CA SER A 68 -21.48 64.46 -14.06
C SER A 68 -20.54 64.08 -12.86
N LYS A 69 -19.37 63.50 -13.25
CA LYS A 69 -18.18 62.88 -12.57
C LYS A 69 -17.42 63.79 -11.55
N PRO A 70 -16.32 63.37 -10.82
CA PRO A 70 -15.54 62.09 -10.74
C PRO A 70 -15.31 61.54 -9.29
N PRO A 71 -14.58 60.41 -9.05
CA PRO A 71 -14.33 59.86 -7.72
C PRO A 71 -13.02 60.38 -7.09
N PRO A 72 -12.86 60.37 -5.74
CA PRO A 72 -11.55 60.50 -5.12
C PRO A 72 -10.95 59.12 -4.78
N SER A 73 -9.70 58.98 -5.19
CA SER A 73 -8.72 57.95 -4.88
C SER A 73 -8.09 58.10 -3.49
N GLY A 74 -7.68 56.97 -2.88
CA GLY A 74 -6.59 56.89 -1.88
C GLY A 74 -7.03 56.46 -0.46
N GLY A 75 -6.41 55.49 0.22
CA GLY A 75 -5.20 54.76 -0.16
C GLY A 75 -4.84 53.58 0.76
N LEU A 76 -4.23 52.56 0.15
CA LEU A 76 -3.45 51.47 0.74
C LEU A 76 -2.08 51.94 1.33
N GLY A 77 -1.83 53.25 1.40
CA GLY A 77 -0.54 53.80 1.82
C GLY A 77 -0.28 53.81 3.34
N SER A 78 -1.30 53.63 4.18
CA SER A 78 -1.14 53.72 5.65
C SER A 78 -0.67 52.42 6.31
N PHE A 79 -0.96 51.26 5.69
CA PHE A 79 -0.57 49.96 6.23
C PHE A 79 0.89 49.62 5.94
N PHE A 80 1.37 49.91 4.72
CA PHE A 80 2.75 49.62 4.32
C PHE A 80 3.80 50.55 4.95
N HIS A 81 3.42 51.74 5.43
CA HIS A 81 4.35 52.63 6.14
C HIS A 81 4.68 52.13 7.56
N LYS A 82 3.70 51.54 8.27
CA LYS A 82 3.94 50.98 9.61
C LYS A 82 4.80 49.71 9.59
N VAL A 83 4.74 48.93 8.52
CA VAL A 83 5.59 47.73 8.36
C VAL A 83 7.03 48.12 8.01
N LYS A 84 7.22 49.20 7.23
CA LYS A 84 8.57 49.67 6.86
C LYS A 84 9.33 50.28 8.05
N ASP A 85 8.66 51.03 8.91
CA ASP A 85 9.29 51.67 10.07
C ASP A 85 9.77 50.63 11.11
N VAL A 86 9.06 49.51 11.26
CA VAL A 86 9.44 48.41 12.17
C VAL A 86 10.60 47.58 11.59
N VAL A 87 10.63 47.35 10.28
CA VAL A 87 11.73 46.64 9.61
C VAL A 87 13.03 47.46 9.63
N GLN A 88 12.94 48.79 9.59
CA GLN A 88 14.11 49.67 9.66
C GLN A 88 14.67 49.81 11.09
N GLU A 89 13.83 49.63 12.13
CA GLU A 89 14.24 49.63 13.54
C GLU A 89 14.87 48.30 13.99
N ILE A 90 14.54 47.18 13.34
CA ILE A 90 15.19 45.87 13.54
C ILE A 90 16.53 45.81 12.77
N GLY A 91 16.57 46.34 11.55
CA GLY A 91 17.81 46.40 10.76
C GLY A 91 18.91 47.25 11.40
N THR A 92 18.56 48.36 12.06
CA THR A 92 19.54 49.23 12.75
C THR A 92 20.01 48.68 14.10
N LYS A 93 19.34 47.68 14.67
CA LYS A 93 19.78 46.99 15.90
C LYS A 93 20.60 45.71 15.64
N LEU A 94 20.51 45.11 14.45
CA LEU A 94 21.37 43.98 14.06
C LEU A 94 22.74 44.41 13.51
N ASP A 95 22.84 45.57 12.86
CA ASP A 95 24.12 46.08 12.33
C ASP A 95 25.05 46.71 13.39
N ALA A 96 24.60 46.83 14.65
CA ALA A 96 25.41 47.36 15.75
C ALA A 96 26.16 46.28 16.56
N ASN A 97 25.89 44.98 16.35
CA ASN A 97 26.48 43.89 17.15
C ASN A 97 27.34 42.89 16.35
N LEU A 98 27.61 43.14 15.07
CA LEU A 98 28.55 42.34 14.27
C LEU A 98 29.78 43.17 13.92
N GLY A 99 30.59 43.43 14.94
CA GLY A 99 31.90 44.07 14.82
C GLY A 99 32.94 43.39 15.70
N ALA A 100 33.81 42.59 15.04
CA ALA A 100 35.16 42.18 15.45
C ALA A 100 35.39 41.04 16.49
N ALA A 101 35.97 39.96 15.96
CA ALA A 101 37.02 39.09 16.53
C ALA A 101 36.62 37.90 17.45
N PRO A 102 37.51 36.90 17.64
CA PRO A 102 37.62 35.70 16.81
C PRO A 102 37.37 34.38 17.58
N ASN A 103 37.18 33.29 16.83
CA ASN A 103 37.16 31.88 17.25
C ASN A 103 37.74 31.58 18.65
N LYS A 104 36.88 31.12 19.56
CA LYS A 104 37.26 30.25 20.68
C LYS A 104 36.19 29.18 20.89
N HIS A 105 36.61 27.94 20.69
CA HIS A 105 35.96 26.74 21.19
C HIS A 105 35.59 26.90 22.66
N SER A 106 34.35 26.53 23.02
CA SER A 106 33.99 26.24 24.40
C SER A 106 33.56 24.78 24.50
N ASP A 107 34.56 23.94 24.74
CA ASP A 107 34.38 22.63 25.35
C ASP A 107 33.73 22.83 26.73
N THR A 108 32.49 22.36 26.88
CA THR A 108 31.96 21.96 28.18
C THR A 108 31.40 20.56 28.06
N HIS A 109 32.31 19.60 28.19
CA HIS A 109 32.01 18.22 28.53
C HIS A 109 31.23 18.18 29.85
N VAL A 110 29.97 17.75 29.80
CA VAL A 110 29.36 16.99 30.89
C VAL A 110 29.26 15.56 30.37
N GLY A 111 30.24 14.74 30.77
CA GLY A 111 30.35 13.35 30.37
C GLY A 111 29.23 12.51 30.96
N ALA A 112 28.22 12.22 30.15
CA ALA A 112 27.66 10.87 30.12
C ALA A 112 28.39 10.14 28.99
N GLN A 113 29.22 9.14 29.34
CA GLN A 113 29.74 8.21 28.34
C GLN A 113 28.55 7.49 27.72
N PHE A 114 28.12 7.97 26.55
CA PHE A 114 27.42 7.14 25.60
C PHE A 114 28.44 6.12 25.11
N ASP A 115 28.32 4.89 25.58
CA ASP A 115 28.90 3.74 24.89
C ASP A 115 28.03 3.52 23.62
N SER A 116 28.10 4.47 22.69
CA SER A 116 27.70 4.21 21.32
C SER A 116 28.73 3.21 20.81
N GLY A 117 28.38 1.93 20.79
CA GLY A 117 29.16 0.96 20.04
C GLY A 117 29.32 1.53 18.64
N ALA A 118 30.50 2.06 18.35
CA ALA A 118 30.83 2.61 17.05
C ALA A 118 30.81 1.40 16.11
N HIS A 119 29.64 1.12 15.53
CA HIS A 119 29.53 0.17 14.44
C HIS A 119 30.38 0.77 13.32
N ASP A 120 31.46 0.09 12.98
CA ASP A 120 32.37 0.45 11.90
C ASP A 120 31.64 0.20 10.57
N THR A 121 30.65 1.04 10.24
CA THR A 121 29.68 0.85 9.16
C THR A 121 30.35 0.82 7.78
N GLU A 122 31.54 1.41 7.65
CA GLU A 122 32.34 1.41 6.42
C GLU A 122 32.88 0.01 6.03
N GLN A 123 32.81 -0.98 6.91
CA GLN A 123 33.42 -2.30 6.69
C GLN A 123 32.44 -3.41 6.29
N HIS A 124 31.12 -3.19 6.39
CA HIS A 124 30.13 -4.22 6.07
C HIS A 124 29.53 -4.04 4.67
N ARG A 125 29.12 -5.15 4.06
CA ARG A 125 28.46 -5.16 2.75
C ARG A 125 27.29 -4.16 2.73
N TYR A 126 27.19 -3.39 1.65
CA TYR A 126 26.21 -2.31 1.44
C TYR A 126 26.34 -1.08 2.36
N GLY A 127 27.37 -1.00 3.21
CA GLY A 127 27.49 0.04 4.23
C GLY A 127 26.46 -0.10 5.36
N SER A 128 25.98 -1.33 5.59
CA SER A 128 25.02 -1.60 6.66
C SER A 128 25.67 -1.55 8.04
N PHE A 129 24.93 -1.10 9.06
CA PHE A 129 25.35 -1.30 10.45
C PHE A 129 25.54 -2.77 10.82
N ALA A 130 24.82 -3.68 10.16
CA ALA A 130 24.84 -5.11 10.42
C ALA A 130 25.75 -5.87 9.44
N ALA A 131 26.59 -6.74 9.99
CA ALA A 131 27.35 -7.71 9.23
C ALA A 131 26.43 -8.79 8.63
N GLN A 132 26.91 -9.52 7.63
CA GLN A 132 26.23 -10.73 7.16
C GLN A 132 26.29 -11.81 8.25
N ARG A 133 25.12 -12.32 8.64
CA ARG A 133 24.94 -13.39 9.62
C ARG A 133 24.68 -14.70 8.91
N ILE A 134 25.39 -15.75 9.32
CA ILE A 134 25.19 -17.13 8.86
C ILE A 134 24.55 -17.92 10.02
N GLY A 135 23.86 -19.02 9.74
CA GLY A 135 23.23 -19.85 10.77
C GLY A 135 21.82 -19.42 11.16
N ASN A 136 21.10 -18.71 10.29
CA ASN A 136 19.73 -18.26 10.55
C ASN A 136 18.69 -19.23 9.97
N ASP A 137 17.45 -19.09 10.43
CA ASP A 137 16.27 -19.58 9.73
C ASP A 137 15.40 -18.39 9.28
N ALA A 138 14.75 -18.54 8.13
CA ALA A 138 13.86 -17.55 7.57
C ALA A 138 12.63 -18.23 6.97
N LYS A 139 11.45 -17.65 7.20
CA LYS A 139 10.16 -18.14 6.71
C LYS A 139 9.33 -16.99 6.16
N TRP A 140 8.91 -17.11 4.91
CA TRP A 140 8.07 -16.10 4.26
C TRP A 140 6.58 -16.32 4.58
N TYR A 141 5.84 -15.23 4.53
CA TYR A 141 4.37 -15.16 4.56
C TYR A 141 3.91 -14.29 3.40
N VAL A 142 2.89 -14.78 2.69
CA VAL A 142 2.17 -14.02 1.65
C VAL A 142 0.81 -13.70 2.25
N ASP A 143 0.49 -12.40 2.28
CA ASP A 143 -0.72 -11.80 2.85
C ASP A 143 -0.87 -11.94 4.38
N GLY A 144 -1.86 -11.22 4.93
CA GLY A 144 -2.01 -11.04 6.38
C GLY A 144 -2.48 -12.28 7.15
N CYS A 145 -3.24 -13.18 6.54
CA CYS A 145 -3.88 -14.30 7.23
C CYS A 145 -2.87 -15.25 7.88
N GLY A 146 -1.87 -15.71 7.11
CA GLY A 146 -0.82 -16.60 7.65
C GLY A 146 0.13 -15.86 8.60
N TYR A 147 0.48 -14.62 8.27
CA TYR A 147 1.38 -13.78 9.07
C TYR A 147 0.80 -13.46 10.46
N MET A 148 -0.42 -12.93 10.52
CA MET A 148 -1.03 -12.54 11.79
C MET A 148 -1.37 -13.75 12.66
N TRP A 149 -1.70 -14.89 12.05
CA TRP A 149 -1.79 -16.16 12.79
C TRP A 149 -0.45 -16.51 13.45
N ALA A 150 0.65 -16.44 12.70
CA ALA A 150 1.99 -16.74 13.22
C ALA A 150 2.39 -15.78 14.36
N VAL A 151 2.12 -14.49 14.22
CA VAL A 151 2.33 -13.48 15.26
C VAL A 151 1.51 -13.84 16.51
N SER A 152 0.22 -14.17 16.36
CA SER A 152 -0.61 -14.57 17.51
C SER A 152 -0.02 -15.76 18.26
N ARG A 153 0.44 -16.80 17.56
CA ARG A 153 1.07 -17.98 18.18
C ARG A 153 2.32 -17.61 18.96
N ALA A 154 3.13 -16.70 18.43
CA ALA A 154 4.34 -16.25 19.10
C ALA A 154 4.03 -15.39 20.35
N LEU A 155 3.01 -14.52 20.28
CA LEU A 155 2.53 -13.73 21.43
C LEU A 155 1.95 -14.62 22.55
N GLU A 156 1.23 -15.70 22.21
CA GLU A 156 0.77 -16.69 23.19
C GLU A 156 1.93 -17.34 23.95
N GLN A 157 3.04 -17.57 23.26
CA GLN A 157 4.21 -18.30 23.78
C GLN A 157 5.27 -17.39 24.42
N ALA A 158 5.14 -16.07 24.32
CA ALA A 158 6.09 -15.12 24.88
C ALA A 158 6.22 -15.30 26.40
N THR A 159 7.46 -15.28 26.90
CA THR A 159 7.82 -15.53 28.29
C THR A 159 8.67 -14.42 28.93
N GLU A 160 9.36 -13.61 28.14
CA GLU A 160 10.34 -12.63 28.62
C GLU A 160 9.99 -11.22 28.14
N SER A 161 9.90 -11.01 26.82
CA SER A 161 9.71 -9.69 26.24
C SER A 161 9.01 -9.71 24.89
N ILE A 162 8.20 -8.69 24.62
CA ILE A 162 7.62 -8.39 23.32
C ILE A 162 8.02 -6.97 22.94
N TRP A 163 8.74 -6.78 21.83
CA TRP A 163 9.06 -5.45 21.31
C TRP A 163 8.37 -5.24 19.97
N ILE A 164 7.57 -4.19 19.85
CA ILE A 164 6.80 -3.87 18.64
C ILE A 164 7.21 -2.51 18.13
N LEU A 165 7.40 -2.41 16.83
CA LEU A 165 7.67 -1.19 16.11
C LEU A 165 6.76 -1.17 14.89
N ASP A 166 5.89 -0.18 14.81
CA ASP A 166 4.93 -0.05 13.71
C ASP A 166 4.75 1.41 13.29
N TRP A 167 4.44 1.60 12.01
CA TRP A 167 3.97 2.90 11.51
C TRP A 167 2.56 3.18 12.01
N TRP A 168 1.71 2.16 12.02
CA TRP A 168 0.39 2.20 12.64
C TRP A 168 0.07 0.90 13.35
N LEU A 169 -0.41 0.99 14.58
CA LEU A 169 -0.75 -0.14 15.42
C LEU A 169 -2.17 0.04 15.96
N SER A 170 -3.09 -0.86 15.59
CA SER A 170 -4.49 -0.85 16.05
C SER A 170 -4.65 -1.84 17.20
N PRO A 171 -4.83 -1.39 18.46
CA PRO A 171 -4.95 -2.30 19.62
C PRO A 171 -6.07 -3.33 19.45
N GLU A 172 -7.18 -2.94 18.81
CA GLU A 172 -8.36 -3.78 18.64
C GLU A 172 -8.32 -4.63 17.36
N LEU A 173 -7.16 -4.76 16.71
CA LEU A 173 -6.98 -5.66 15.56
C LEU A 173 -7.11 -7.13 15.98
N TYR A 174 -7.92 -7.88 15.22
CA TYR A 174 -8.00 -9.33 15.33
C TYR A 174 -6.94 -10.05 14.50
N LEU A 175 -6.10 -10.84 15.14
CA LEU A 175 -5.05 -11.60 14.48
C LEU A 175 -5.54 -12.94 13.87
N ARG A 176 -6.71 -13.43 14.30
CA ARG A 176 -7.39 -14.62 13.76
C ARG A 176 -8.85 -14.31 13.47
N ARG A 177 -9.40 -14.92 12.41
CA ARG A 177 -10.74 -14.63 11.87
C ARG A 177 -11.58 -15.91 11.66
N PRO A 178 -12.92 -15.83 11.68
CA PRO A 178 -13.75 -14.64 11.97
C PRO A 178 -13.65 -14.23 13.44
N ALA A 179 -13.95 -12.97 13.73
CA ALA A 179 -13.74 -12.34 15.04
C ALA A 179 -14.55 -13.03 16.17
N SER A 180 -15.81 -13.35 15.90
CA SER A 180 -16.77 -14.01 16.81
C SER A 180 -16.28 -15.32 17.44
N ARG A 181 -15.38 -16.05 16.75
CA ARG A 181 -14.82 -17.35 17.18
C ARG A 181 -13.40 -17.23 17.72
N ASN A 182 -12.81 -16.03 17.65
CA ASN A 182 -11.40 -15.76 17.87
C ASN A 182 -11.16 -14.51 18.73
N GLU A 183 -12.14 -14.14 19.55
CA GLU A 183 -12.15 -13.00 20.46
C GLU A 183 -10.91 -12.85 21.35
N GLN A 184 -10.31 -13.96 21.78
CA GLN A 184 -9.10 -13.97 22.59
C GLN A 184 -7.83 -13.56 21.82
N TYR A 185 -7.89 -13.56 20.48
CA TYR A 185 -6.76 -13.25 19.60
C TYR A 185 -6.78 -11.81 19.07
N ARG A 186 -7.53 -10.92 19.74
CA ARG A 186 -7.41 -9.47 19.55
C ARG A 186 -6.13 -8.97 20.19
N LEU A 187 -5.39 -8.09 19.50
CA LEU A 187 -4.01 -7.75 19.83
C LEU A 187 -3.85 -7.23 21.26
N ASP A 188 -4.68 -6.27 21.68
CA ASP A 188 -4.78 -5.74 23.04
C ASP A 188 -4.92 -6.85 24.09
N ARG A 189 -5.85 -7.79 23.90
CA ARG A 189 -6.11 -8.92 24.81
C ARG A 189 -4.90 -9.86 24.89
N MET A 190 -4.23 -10.11 23.76
CA MET A 190 -3.03 -10.95 23.72
C MET A 190 -1.85 -10.28 24.46
N LEU A 191 -1.64 -8.98 24.24
CA LEU A 191 -0.60 -8.21 24.93
C LEU A 191 -0.88 -8.09 26.43
N GLN A 192 -2.14 -7.87 26.82
CA GLN A 192 -2.56 -7.89 28.22
C GLN A 192 -2.28 -9.25 28.86
N ALA A 193 -2.68 -10.35 28.20
CA ALA A 193 -2.44 -11.70 28.70
C ALA A 193 -0.93 -12.00 28.84
N ALA A 194 -0.10 -11.55 27.90
CA ALA A 194 1.35 -11.66 28.01
C ALA A 194 1.90 -10.84 29.19
N ALA A 195 1.46 -9.60 29.33
CA ALA A 195 1.86 -8.70 30.41
C ALA A 195 1.50 -9.26 31.80
N GLN A 196 0.32 -9.88 31.93
CA GLN A 196 -0.14 -10.59 33.13
C GLN A 196 0.72 -11.82 33.47
N ARG A 197 1.29 -12.50 32.47
CA ARG A 197 2.29 -13.58 32.67
C ARG A 197 3.67 -13.06 33.10
N GLY A 198 3.86 -11.74 33.17
CA GLY A 198 5.11 -11.10 33.54
C GLY A 198 5.98 -10.65 32.36
N VAL A 199 5.52 -10.84 31.13
CA VAL A 199 6.24 -10.40 29.92
C VAL A 199 6.32 -8.88 29.88
N LYS A 200 7.50 -8.33 29.54
CA LYS A 200 7.67 -6.88 29.32
C LYS A 200 7.36 -6.52 27.87
N VAL A 201 6.42 -5.60 27.67
CA VAL A 201 5.99 -5.16 26.34
C VAL A 201 6.46 -3.73 26.09
N ASN A 202 7.29 -3.54 25.06
CA ASN A 202 7.80 -2.23 24.65
C ASN A 202 7.34 -1.94 23.23
N VAL A 203 6.64 -0.83 23.03
CA VAL A 203 6.11 -0.44 21.73
C VAL A 203 6.67 0.91 21.33
N ILE A 204 7.09 1.04 20.08
CA ILE A 204 7.36 2.32 19.43
C ILE A 204 6.35 2.44 18.27
N VAL A 205 5.54 3.49 18.28
CA VAL A 205 4.63 3.81 17.18
C VAL A 205 4.94 5.20 16.63
N TYR A 206 4.80 5.38 15.32
CA TYR A 206 4.91 6.70 14.71
C TYR A 206 3.89 7.66 15.33
N LYS A 207 4.35 8.86 15.71
CA LYS A 207 3.46 9.96 16.08
C LYS A 207 3.13 10.73 14.82
N GLU A 208 1.89 10.65 14.39
CA GLU A 208 1.41 11.29 13.18
C GLU A 208 1.20 12.80 13.31
N VAL A 209 1.24 13.48 12.16
CA VAL A 209 0.68 14.82 12.00
C VAL A 209 -0.84 14.67 11.88
N THR A 210 -1.56 14.95 12.98
CA THR A 210 -3.00 14.64 13.12
C THR A 210 -3.91 15.38 12.13
N GLN A 211 -3.43 16.46 11.51
CA GLN A 211 -4.15 17.16 10.44
C GLN A 211 -4.06 16.45 9.08
N ALA A 212 -3.10 15.53 8.92
CA ALA A 212 -2.81 14.87 7.65
C ALA A 212 -3.09 13.36 7.65
N LEU A 213 -3.13 12.72 8.83
CA LEU A 213 -3.24 11.27 8.96
C LEU A 213 -4.23 10.89 10.08
N THR A 214 -4.93 9.77 9.89
CA THR A 214 -6.04 9.31 10.73
C THR A 214 -5.66 8.18 11.69
N LEU A 215 -4.37 7.86 11.82
CA LEU A 215 -3.85 6.70 12.55
C LEU A 215 -4.22 6.69 14.04
N CYS A 216 -4.28 7.87 14.66
CA CYS A 216 -4.56 8.09 16.07
C CYS A 216 -3.58 7.34 17.01
N SER A 217 -2.27 7.60 16.88
CA SER A 217 -1.26 6.98 17.77
C SER A 217 -1.50 7.30 19.25
N TYR A 218 -2.22 8.39 19.54
CA TYR A 218 -2.69 8.73 20.87
C TYR A 218 -3.59 7.62 21.45
N HIS A 219 -4.60 7.17 20.70
CA HIS A 219 -5.45 6.05 21.08
C HIS A 219 -4.61 4.80 21.34
N THR A 220 -3.74 4.41 20.40
CA THR A 220 -2.83 3.27 20.55
C THR A 220 -2.08 3.29 21.88
N LYS A 221 -1.46 4.42 22.21
CA LYS A 221 -0.69 4.57 23.45
C LYS A 221 -1.56 4.35 24.68
N HIS A 222 -2.68 5.04 24.78
CA HIS A 222 -3.50 5.02 25.98
C HIS A 222 -4.28 3.72 26.12
N ALA A 223 -4.83 3.19 25.03
CA ALA A 223 -5.49 1.88 25.03
C ALA A 223 -4.55 0.79 25.54
N LEU A 224 -3.30 0.72 25.05
CA LEU A 224 -2.35 -0.32 25.45
C LEU A 224 -1.77 -0.12 26.86
N GLU A 225 -1.38 1.09 27.23
CA GLU A 225 -0.76 1.35 28.53
C GLU A 225 -1.74 1.24 29.71
N ASN A 226 -3.05 1.42 29.45
CA ASN A 226 -4.09 1.22 30.45
C ASN A 226 -4.33 -0.26 30.79
N LEU A 227 -3.89 -1.21 29.94
CA LEU A 227 -4.11 -2.64 30.16
C LEU A 227 -3.25 -3.22 31.28
N HIS A 228 -1.98 -2.79 31.39
CA HIS A 228 -1.04 -3.33 32.38
C HIS A 228 0.24 -2.46 32.53
N PRO A 229 0.83 -2.32 33.74
CA PRO A 229 2.08 -1.57 33.95
C PRO A 229 3.35 -2.17 33.29
N ASN A 230 3.27 -3.39 32.75
CA ASN A 230 4.36 -3.99 31.97
C ASN A 230 4.36 -3.56 30.50
N ILE A 231 3.39 -2.76 30.08
CA ILE A 231 3.27 -2.26 28.72
C ILE A 231 3.70 -0.79 28.69
N ALA A 232 4.70 -0.49 27.86
CA ALA A 232 5.25 0.84 27.67
C ALA A 232 5.20 1.21 26.18
N VAL A 233 4.65 2.38 25.86
CA VAL A 233 4.45 2.85 24.49
C VAL A 233 5.09 4.23 24.27
N PHE A 234 6.05 4.28 23.36
CA PHE A 234 6.63 5.50 22.82
C PHE A 234 5.90 5.96 21.56
N ARG A 235 5.74 7.29 21.44
CA ARG A 235 5.29 7.97 20.21
C ARG A 235 6.35 8.97 19.78
N HIS A 236 6.83 8.87 18.54
CA HIS A 236 7.89 9.74 18.00
C HIS A 236 7.72 9.90 16.47
N PRO A 237 8.08 11.06 15.87
CA PRO A 237 8.68 12.26 16.46
C PRO A 237 7.68 13.28 17.03
N ASP A 238 8.15 14.20 17.87
CA ASP A 238 7.33 15.36 18.28
C ASP A 238 7.45 16.49 17.22
N HIS A 239 6.31 16.88 16.67
CA HIS A 239 6.20 17.81 15.54
C HIS A 239 6.06 19.30 15.93
N LEU A 240 6.14 19.68 17.21
CA LEU A 240 6.00 21.09 17.63
C LEU A 240 7.28 21.61 18.29
N PRO A 241 7.76 22.81 17.94
CA PRO A 241 8.76 23.51 18.75
C PRO A 241 8.12 23.97 20.07
N ASP A 242 8.90 23.89 21.15
CA ASP A 242 8.51 24.10 22.55
C ASP A 242 7.52 25.27 22.80
N ALA A 243 6.58 25.09 23.74
CA ALA A 243 5.49 26.03 24.04
C ALA A 243 5.93 27.47 24.40
N GLN A 244 7.21 27.69 24.70
CA GLN A 244 7.77 29.03 24.91
C GLN A 244 7.93 29.84 23.61
N ILE A 245 7.97 29.19 22.44
CA ILE A 245 8.10 29.83 21.12
C ILE A 245 6.72 30.30 20.58
N LEU A 246 5.63 29.71 21.08
CA LEU A 246 4.24 29.96 20.64
C LEU A 246 3.61 31.28 21.15
N GLN A 247 4.30 32.08 21.97
CA GLN A 247 3.81 33.40 22.40
C GLN A 247 4.06 34.55 21.39
N SER A 248 4.35 34.24 20.13
CA SER A 248 4.32 35.26 19.08
C SER A 248 2.95 35.28 18.38
N SER A 249 2.43 36.47 18.09
CA SER A 249 1.11 36.73 17.48
C SER A 249 0.91 36.14 16.08
N PHE A 250 1.86 35.33 15.59
CA PHE A 250 1.87 34.72 14.28
C PHE A 250 1.09 33.38 14.26
N PHE A 251 1.08 32.61 15.34
CA PHE A 251 0.56 31.22 15.36
C PHE A 251 -0.91 31.07 15.75
N SER A 252 -1.50 32.00 16.51
CA SER A 252 -2.94 31.97 16.83
C SER A 252 -3.83 32.10 15.58
N SER A 253 -3.28 32.61 14.49
CA SER A 253 -3.96 32.74 13.19
C SER A 253 -4.03 31.42 12.41
N LEU A 254 -3.22 30.41 12.80
CA LEU A 254 -3.05 29.15 12.08
C LEU A 254 -3.87 27.99 12.64
N GLN A 255 -4.34 28.09 13.89
CA GLN A 255 -5.19 27.07 14.54
C GLN A 255 -6.56 26.87 13.86
N HIS A 256 -6.97 27.79 12.98
CA HIS A 256 -8.27 27.72 12.28
C HIS A 256 -8.16 27.40 10.78
N LEU A 257 -6.96 27.04 10.28
CA LEU A 257 -6.74 26.72 8.88
C LEU A 257 -6.72 25.20 8.64
N SER A 258 -7.76 24.68 7.99
CA SER A 258 -7.72 23.37 7.34
C SER A 258 -6.77 23.46 6.13
N LEU A 259 -5.65 22.72 6.20
CA LEU A 259 -4.64 22.68 5.15
C LEU A 259 -5.09 21.73 4.02
N SER A 260 -6.02 22.21 3.20
CA SER A 260 -6.19 21.67 1.85
C SER A 260 -5.03 22.13 0.96
N ALA A 261 -4.74 21.39 -0.11
CA ALA A 261 -3.77 21.83 -1.14
C ALA A 261 -4.07 23.25 -1.66
N LYS A 262 -5.35 23.64 -1.67
CA LYS A 262 -5.84 24.98 -2.03
C LYS A 262 -5.49 26.08 -1.03
N THR A 263 -5.41 25.76 0.26
CA THR A 263 -5.02 26.71 1.31
C THR A 263 -3.51 26.93 1.29
N ALA A 264 -2.75 25.84 1.15
CA ALA A 264 -1.29 25.82 1.13
C ALA A 264 -0.70 26.68 -0.01
N SER A 265 -1.34 26.68 -1.18
CA SER A 265 -0.86 27.41 -2.37
C SER A 265 -1.06 28.93 -2.32
N THR A 266 -1.86 29.44 -1.38
CA THR A 266 -2.15 30.88 -1.24
C THR A 266 -1.23 31.59 -0.24
N LEU A 267 -0.39 30.83 0.47
CA LEU A 267 0.48 31.33 1.52
C LEU A 267 1.85 31.76 0.94
N PRO A 268 2.45 32.86 1.43
CA PRO A 268 3.84 33.21 1.12
C PRO A 268 4.79 32.06 1.49
N GLU A 269 5.90 31.90 0.77
CA GLU A 269 6.88 30.82 1.00
C GLU A 269 7.37 30.76 2.46
N ASP A 270 7.58 31.91 3.10
CA ASP A 270 8.00 31.97 4.51
C ASP A 270 6.85 31.64 5.49
N ALA A 271 5.60 31.88 5.10
CA ALA A 271 4.42 31.46 5.85
C ALA A 271 4.16 29.96 5.66
N LEU A 272 4.40 29.39 4.47
CA LEU A 272 4.52 27.96 4.26
C LEU A 272 5.62 27.40 5.17
N LYS A 273 6.85 27.90 5.13
CA LYS A 273 7.93 27.45 6.03
C LYS A 273 7.60 27.57 7.52
N ALA A 274 6.76 28.51 7.93
CA ALA A 274 6.33 28.67 9.33
C ALA A 274 5.14 27.76 9.72
N ILE A 275 4.19 27.51 8.81
CA ILE A 275 3.08 26.55 8.97
C ILE A 275 3.59 25.11 8.90
N TYR A 276 4.54 24.91 7.99
CA TYR A 276 5.23 23.67 7.68
C TYR A 276 6.60 23.57 8.41
N GLY A 277 6.86 24.50 9.34
CA GLY A 277 7.91 24.53 10.37
C GLY A 277 9.34 24.15 9.98
N MET A 278 9.88 24.59 8.85
CA MET A 278 11.26 24.31 8.47
C MET A 278 12.22 25.45 8.78
N ASN A 279 13.06 25.26 9.79
CA ASN A 279 14.31 26.00 9.95
C ASN A 279 15.41 25.00 10.32
N GLU A 280 16.31 24.73 9.37
CA GLU A 280 17.56 23.91 9.35
C GLU A 280 17.73 22.63 10.22
N ASP A 281 16.81 22.25 11.11
CA ASP A 281 16.94 21.10 12.03
C ASP A 281 15.58 20.48 12.48
N VAL A 282 14.46 20.66 11.75
CA VAL A 282 13.12 20.22 12.20
C VAL A 282 12.48 19.09 11.37
N VAL A 283 12.03 18.05 12.08
CA VAL A 283 11.50 16.73 11.68
C VAL A 283 9.97 16.75 11.52
N LEU A 284 9.45 17.37 10.47
CA LEU A 284 7.99 17.56 10.34
C LEU A 284 7.27 16.61 9.37
N TYR A 285 7.99 15.89 8.49
CA TYR A 285 7.35 15.14 7.38
C TYR A 285 7.68 13.66 7.31
N TRP A 286 8.71 13.23 8.04
CA TRP A 286 9.23 11.88 7.93
C TRP A 286 8.67 11.00 9.03
N ALA A 287 8.47 9.73 8.71
CA ALA A 287 7.84 8.76 9.56
C ALA A 287 8.81 7.65 9.99
N HIS A 288 8.46 6.99 11.10
CA HIS A 288 8.97 5.66 11.37
C HIS A 288 8.10 4.67 10.60
N HIS A 289 8.66 4.08 9.54
CA HIS A 289 7.87 3.32 8.58
C HIS A 289 8.18 1.81 8.60
N GLU A 290 9.19 1.39 9.36
CA GLU A 290 9.44 -0.03 9.60
C GLU A 290 8.33 -0.73 10.40
N LYS A 291 8.16 -2.03 10.14
CA LYS A 291 7.29 -2.95 10.87
C LYS A 291 8.12 -4.10 11.43
N LEU A 292 8.21 -4.20 12.75
CA LEU A 292 9.05 -5.17 13.45
C LEU A 292 8.40 -5.63 14.75
N CYS A 293 8.25 -6.94 14.93
CA CYS A 293 7.81 -7.55 16.18
C CYS A 293 8.83 -8.61 16.64
N LEU A 294 9.44 -8.40 17.81
CA LEU A 294 10.44 -9.27 18.42
C LEU A 294 9.88 -9.97 19.65
N ILE A 295 10.04 -11.29 19.70
CA ILE A 295 9.55 -12.14 20.79
C ILE A 295 10.73 -12.80 21.49
N ASP A 296 10.88 -12.51 22.78
CA ASP A 296 11.90 -13.05 23.71
C ASP A 296 13.35 -12.95 23.19
N GLY A 297 13.62 -12.02 22.26
CA GLY A 297 14.91 -11.92 21.56
C GLY A 297 15.29 -13.15 20.73
N LYS A 298 14.33 -14.03 20.42
CA LYS A 298 14.53 -15.32 19.74
C LYS A 298 13.90 -15.37 18.36
N ILE A 299 12.74 -14.74 18.20
CA ILE A 299 11.97 -14.71 16.96
C ILE A 299 11.72 -13.25 16.59
N ALA A 300 11.92 -12.91 15.32
CA ALA A 300 11.53 -11.63 14.76
C ALA A 300 10.51 -11.82 13.65
N PHE A 301 9.56 -10.91 13.54
CA PHE A 301 8.65 -10.73 12.41
C PHE A 301 8.90 -9.35 11.80
N MET A 302 9.04 -9.26 10.49
CA MET A 302 9.22 -7.99 9.78
C MET A 302 8.74 -8.07 8.33
N GLY A 303 8.52 -6.93 7.68
CA GLY A 303 8.08 -6.86 6.29
C GLY A 303 7.26 -5.62 6.00
N GLY A 304 6.29 -5.72 5.10
CA GLY A 304 5.36 -4.64 4.77
C GLY A 304 4.11 -4.56 5.67
N LEU A 305 3.82 -5.58 6.48
CA LEU A 305 2.59 -5.66 7.27
C LEU A 305 2.72 -5.01 8.65
N ASP A 306 2.00 -3.90 8.82
CA ASP A 306 1.68 -3.34 10.14
C ASP A 306 0.64 -4.22 10.87
N LEU A 307 0.65 -4.20 12.21
CA LEU A 307 -0.43 -4.77 13.03
C LEU A 307 -1.59 -3.77 13.20
N CYS A 308 -2.21 -3.35 12.09
CA CYS A 308 -3.36 -2.44 12.08
C CYS A 308 -4.47 -2.85 11.10
N TYR A 309 -5.55 -2.06 11.08
CA TYR A 309 -6.71 -2.31 10.22
C TYR A 309 -6.39 -2.32 8.72
N GLY A 310 -7.16 -3.13 7.99
CA GLY A 310 -7.12 -3.29 6.54
C GLY A 310 -5.99 -4.20 6.03
N ARG A 311 -5.04 -4.61 6.88
CA ARG A 311 -3.87 -5.43 6.50
C ARG A 311 -4.14 -6.94 6.52
N TRP A 312 -5.10 -7.39 7.31
CA TRP A 312 -5.46 -8.81 7.33
C TRP A 312 -6.10 -9.18 5.99
N ASP A 313 -5.61 -10.21 5.30
CA ASP A 313 -6.25 -10.69 4.07
C ASP A 313 -5.84 -12.15 3.77
N THR A 314 -6.61 -12.81 2.90
CA THR A 314 -6.35 -14.15 2.38
C THR A 314 -5.86 -14.11 0.93
N ASN A 315 -5.28 -15.20 0.44
CA ASN A 315 -4.79 -15.27 -0.95
C ASN A 315 -5.87 -15.03 -2.03
N GLN A 316 -7.15 -15.16 -1.70
CA GLN A 316 -8.27 -14.87 -2.60
C GLN A 316 -8.88 -13.48 -2.39
N HIS A 317 -8.40 -12.67 -1.44
CA HIS A 317 -8.73 -11.25 -1.32
C HIS A 317 -10.24 -10.90 -1.43
N PRO A 318 -11.13 -11.45 -0.59
CA PRO A 318 -12.56 -11.15 -0.67
C PRO A 318 -12.82 -9.63 -0.59
N LEU A 319 -13.72 -9.15 -1.45
CA LEU A 319 -14.14 -7.75 -1.48
C LEU A 319 -15.49 -7.53 -0.77
N ALA A 320 -16.31 -8.57 -0.70
CA ALA A 320 -17.58 -8.58 0.01
C ALA A 320 -17.44 -9.22 1.40
N ASP A 321 -18.16 -8.68 2.38
CA ASP A 321 -18.22 -9.16 3.77
C ASP A 321 -19.63 -8.96 4.38
N ALA A 322 -20.66 -9.09 3.54
CA ALA A 322 -22.06 -9.04 3.95
C ALA A 322 -22.56 -10.47 4.21
N HIS A 323 -23.00 -10.74 5.44
CA HIS A 323 -23.35 -12.08 5.91
C HIS A 323 -24.79 -12.15 6.39
N PRO A 324 -25.78 -12.14 5.48
CA PRO A 324 -27.18 -12.08 5.86
C PRO A 324 -27.65 -13.30 6.66
N ALA A 325 -27.00 -14.46 6.48
CA ALA A 325 -27.34 -15.70 7.16
C ALA A 325 -26.79 -15.77 8.61
N SER A 326 -25.67 -15.11 8.90
CA SER A 326 -25.02 -15.16 10.20
C SER A 326 -24.01 -14.01 10.37
N LEU A 327 -24.30 -13.08 11.27
CA LEU A 327 -23.38 -11.97 11.54
C LEU A 327 -22.05 -12.44 12.18
N ASP A 328 -22.04 -13.64 12.78
CA ASP A 328 -20.84 -14.27 13.32
C ASP A 328 -19.80 -14.62 12.24
N ASP A 329 -20.19 -14.61 10.96
CA ASP A 329 -19.31 -14.94 9.84
C ASP A 329 -18.54 -13.72 9.31
N ILE A 330 -18.84 -12.51 9.84
CA ILE A 330 -18.12 -11.27 9.52
C ILE A 330 -16.61 -11.47 9.73
N VAL A 331 -15.87 -11.26 8.64
CA VAL A 331 -14.42 -11.40 8.62
C VAL A 331 -13.76 -10.08 9.00
N PHE A 332 -14.31 -8.95 8.56
CA PHE A 332 -13.75 -7.61 8.73
C PHE A 332 -14.71 -6.73 9.58
N PRO A 333 -14.57 -6.73 10.92
CA PRO A 333 -15.41 -5.92 11.78
C PRO A 333 -14.94 -4.45 11.81
N GLY A 334 -15.87 -3.52 12.00
CA GLY A 334 -15.60 -2.10 12.15
C GLY A 334 -14.72 -1.51 11.03
N GLN A 335 -13.74 -0.68 11.42
CA GLN A 335 -12.77 -0.04 10.53
C GLN A 335 -11.93 -1.04 9.72
N ASP A 336 -11.89 -2.33 10.08
CA ASP A 336 -11.12 -3.31 9.32
C ASP A 336 -11.75 -3.60 7.94
N TYR A 337 -13.05 -3.32 7.78
CA TYR A 337 -13.70 -3.24 6.47
C TYR A 337 -13.47 -1.85 5.86
N ASN A 338 -12.38 -1.68 5.11
CA ASN A 338 -11.99 -0.38 4.57
C ASN A 338 -11.76 -0.39 3.05
N ASN A 339 -12.02 0.76 2.42
CA ASN A 339 -11.64 1.05 1.05
C ASN A 339 -11.12 2.48 0.96
N ALA A 340 -9.79 2.62 1.00
CA ALA A 340 -9.12 3.91 0.99
C ALA A 340 -9.34 4.71 -0.30
N ARG A 341 -9.85 4.14 -1.40
CA ARG A 341 -10.22 4.88 -2.62
C ARG A 341 -11.57 5.57 -2.50
N ILE A 342 -12.48 4.99 -1.72
CA ILE A 342 -13.82 5.54 -1.46
C ILE A 342 -13.76 6.48 -0.26
N MET A 343 -13.20 6.02 0.85
CA MET A 343 -13.15 6.76 2.11
C MET A 343 -11.95 6.30 2.94
N ASP A 344 -11.18 7.26 3.45
CA ASP A 344 -10.10 6.97 4.39
C ASP A 344 -10.65 6.69 5.80
N PHE A 345 -9.87 6.02 6.65
CA PHE A 345 -10.27 5.67 8.02
C PHE A 345 -10.78 6.89 8.79
N GLN A 346 -11.87 6.71 9.54
CA GLN A 346 -12.52 7.78 10.31
C GLN A 346 -12.67 7.35 11.76
N ASP A 347 -12.47 8.26 12.71
CA ASP A 347 -12.74 8.02 14.14
C ASP A 347 -12.18 6.67 14.65
N VAL A 348 -10.89 6.44 14.40
CA VAL A 348 -10.20 5.16 14.70
C VAL A 348 -10.29 4.75 16.18
N SER A 349 -10.50 5.72 17.08
CA SER A 349 -10.77 5.47 18.50
C SER A 349 -12.09 4.75 18.77
N ASN A 350 -13.12 4.99 17.94
CA ASN A 350 -14.40 4.29 17.99
C ASN A 350 -14.51 3.42 16.74
N TRP A 351 -13.66 2.39 16.69
CA TRP A 351 -13.39 1.56 15.51
C TRP A 351 -14.62 0.80 15.00
N GLU A 352 -15.63 0.57 15.83
CA GLU A 352 -16.90 -0.05 15.49
C GLU A 352 -17.78 0.85 14.60
N ASN A 353 -17.56 2.16 14.66
CA ASN A 353 -18.29 3.19 13.91
C ASN A 353 -17.78 3.40 12.48
N ASN A 354 -17.69 2.31 11.73
CA ASN A 354 -17.33 2.39 10.31
C ASN A 354 -18.43 3.08 9.49
N LYS A 355 -18.01 4.00 8.62
CA LYS A 355 -18.89 4.76 7.72
C LYS A 355 -19.03 4.12 6.34
N LEU A 356 -18.17 3.17 5.99
CA LEU A 356 -18.27 2.42 4.74
C LEU A 356 -19.36 1.35 4.82
N ASN A 357 -20.39 1.47 3.97
CA ASN A 357 -21.49 0.50 3.96
C ASN A 357 -21.13 -0.76 3.19
N ARG A 358 -21.05 -1.90 3.88
CA ARG A 358 -20.76 -3.22 3.28
C ARG A 358 -21.87 -3.77 2.38
N LYS A 359 -23.07 -3.17 2.39
CA LYS A 359 -24.16 -3.50 1.44
C LYS A 359 -23.95 -2.86 0.07
N ASP A 360 -23.21 -1.76 0.02
CA ASP A 360 -23.13 -0.87 -1.16
C ASP A 360 -21.71 -0.75 -1.74
N SER A 361 -20.68 -1.04 -0.96
CA SER A 361 -19.29 -0.80 -1.37
C SER A 361 -18.41 -1.98 -1.00
N SER A 362 -17.47 -2.32 -1.89
CA SER A 362 -16.40 -3.27 -1.62
C SER A 362 -15.38 -2.71 -0.63
N ARG A 363 -14.73 -3.60 0.14
CA ARG A 363 -13.41 -3.29 0.72
C ARG A 363 -12.32 -3.32 -0.37
N MET A 364 -11.19 -2.67 -0.15
CA MET A 364 -10.03 -2.67 -1.07
C MET A 364 -9.02 -3.75 -0.69
N GLY A 365 -8.83 -4.78 -1.52
CA GLY A 365 -7.92 -5.93 -1.24
C GLY A 365 -6.53 -5.51 -0.75
N TRP A 366 -5.87 -6.31 0.11
CA TRP A 366 -4.51 -6.02 0.58
C TRP A 366 -3.55 -7.17 0.29
N SER A 367 -2.57 -6.94 -0.59
CA SER A 367 -1.50 -7.90 -0.92
C SER A 367 -0.17 -7.44 -0.33
N ASP A 368 0.49 -8.31 0.43
CA ASP A 368 1.75 -7.97 1.09
C ASP A 368 2.65 -9.20 1.32
N VAL A 369 3.92 -8.96 1.64
CA VAL A 369 4.92 -9.98 1.95
C VAL A 369 5.63 -9.64 3.26
N SER A 370 5.76 -10.65 4.13
CA SER A 370 6.47 -10.54 5.40
C SER A 370 7.31 -11.79 5.67
N VAL A 371 8.19 -11.73 6.66
CA VAL A 371 9.10 -12.81 7.02
C VAL A 371 9.16 -12.96 8.54
N SER A 372 9.33 -14.20 9.02
CA SER A 372 9.82 -14.46 10.37
C SER A 372 11.24 -15.04 10.33
N LEU A 373 12.04 -14.62 11.31
CA LEU A 373 13.48 -14.90 11.40
C LEU A 373 13.83 -15.45 12.78
N SER A 374 14.76 -16.38 12.82
CA SER A 374 15.43 -16.84 14.05
C SER A 374 16.92 -17.06 13.81
N GLY A 375 17.70 -17.05 14.89
CA GLY A 375 19.16 -17.18 14.82
C GLY A 375 19.88 -15.84 15.00
N PRO A 376 21.20 -15.77 14.67
CA PRO A 376 22.03 -14.61 14.97
C PRO A 376 21.54 -13.27 14.41
N VAL A 377 20.80 -13.26 13.30
CA VAL A 377 20.22 -12.05 12.70
C VAL A 377 19.25 -11.31 13.63
N VAL A 378 18.61 -12.02 14.57
CA VAL A 378 17.70 -11.41 15.55
C VAL A 378 18.44 -10.42 16.46
N GLU A 379 19.73 -10.64 16.72
CA GLU A 379 20.55 -9.70 17.51
C GLU A 379 20.73 -8.34 16.80
N ASP A 380 20.83 -8.32 15.48
CA ASP A 380 20.93 -7.08 14.71
C ASP A 380 19.61 -6.30 14.73
N LEU A 381 18.47 -7.00 14.67
CA LEU A 381 17.14 -6.41 14.82
C LEU A 381 16.91 -5.87 16.23
N ARG A 382 17.38 -6.59 17.26
CA ARG A 382 17.36 -6.11 18.65
C ARG A 382 18.21 -4.86 18.82
N SER A 383 19.41 -4.83 18.25
CA SER A 383 20.28 -3.64 18.28
C SER A 383 19.56 -2.44 17.67
N HIS A 384 18.98 -2.61 16.48
CA HIS A 384 18.22 -1.56 15.81
C HIS A 384 17.04 -1.03 16.65
N PHE A 385 16.27 -1.92 17.29
CA PHE A 385 15.19 -1.50 18.19
C PHE A 385 15.71 -0.75 19.42
N VAL A 386 16.77 -1.26 20.04
CA VAL A 386 17.36 -0.69 21.27
C VAL A 386 18.00 0.68 20.99
N ASP A 387 18.69 0.84 19.87
CA ASP A 387 19.26 2.11 19.42
C ASP A 387 18.18 3.20 19.43
N ARG A 388 17.07 2.92 18.76
CA ARG A 388 15.95 3.85 18.66
C ARG A 388 15.21 4.06 19.97
N TRP A 389 14.93 2.99 20.70
CA TRP A 389 14.29 3.09 22.01
C TRP A 389 15.09 3.99 22.94
N ASN A 390 16.40 3.77 23.03
CA ASN A 390 17.26 4.56 23.89
C ASN A 390 17.42 5.98 23.38
N PHE A 391 17.47 6.20 22.06
CA PHE A 391 17.43 7.54 21.46
C PHE A 391 16.17 8.31 21.91
N ILE A 392 14.97 7.77 21.65
CA ILE A 392 13.69 8.38 22.03
C ILE A 392 13.57 8.56 23.54
N TYR A 393 14.03 7.59 24.33
CA TYR A 393 14.01 7.68 25.78
C TYR A 393 14.79 8.89 26.27
N ASN A 394 16.04 9.05 25.81
CA ASN A 394 16.90 10.15 26.21
C ASN A 394 16.37 11.51 25.73
N GLU A 395 15.78 11.53 24.54
CA GLU A 395 15.22 12.75 23.95
C GLU A 395 13.96 13.22 24.69
N LYS A 396 13.04 12.30 25.01
CA LYS A 396 11.65 12.66 25.37
C LYS A 396 11.16 12.14 26.71
N TYR A 397 11.62 10.97 27.16
CA TYR A 397 10.99 10.26 28.29
C TYR A 397 11.80 10.27 29.58
N ASP A 398 13.13 10.44 29.54
CA ASP A 398 13.97 10.49 30.74
C ASP A 398 13.58 11.64 31.68
N VAL A 399 13.16 12.77 31.12
CA VAL A 399 12.73 13.95 31.89
C VAL A 399 11.45 13.70 32.70
N ARG A 400 10.61 12.75 32.27
CA ARG A 400 9.30 12.48 32.90
C ARG A 400 9.42 11.70 34.21
N LYS A 401 10.55 11.00 34.42
CA LYS A 401 10.83 10.13 35.59
C LYS A 401 9.71 9.12 35.90
N ASP A 402 8.94 8.74 34.89
CA ASP A 402 7.97 7.65 34.96
C ASP A 402 8.71 6.32 34.90
N VAL A 403 8.57 5.51 35.96
CA VAL A 403 9.21 4.21 36.13
C VAL A 403 8.78 3.18 35.08
N ARG A 404 7.69 3.42 34.36
CA ARG A 404 7.26 2.60 33.21
C ARG A 404 8.31 2.60 32.10
N TYR A 405 8.94 3.74 31.84
CA TYR A 405 9.94 3.88 30.78
C TYR A 405 11.34 3.77 31.36
N ASN A 406 12.13 2.88 30.77
CA ASN A 406 13.52 2.69 31.16
C ASN A 406 14.37 2.48 29.91
N ARG A 407 15.65 2.83 29.99
CA ARG A 407 16.61 2.44 28.95
C ARG A 407 16.65 0.92 28.85
N LEU A 408 16.75 0.42 27.61
CA LEU A 408 17.02 -0.98 27.37
C LEU A 408 18.52 -1.20 27.40
N THR A 409 18.95 -2.14 28.24
CA THR A 409 20.33 -2.63 28.27
C THR A 409 20.47 -3.76 27.26
N PHE A 410 21.40 -3.63 26.33
CA PHE A 410 21.69 -4.65 25.33
C PHE A 410 23.20 -4.81 25.20
N ALA A 411 23.68 -6.04 25.35
CA ALA A 411 25.05 -6.42 25.03
C ALA A 411 24.99 -7.29 23.78
N GLN A 412 25.37 -6.73 22.63
CA GLN A 412 25.26 -7.44 21.36
C GLN A 412 26.16 -8.68 21.34
N ASN A 413 25.59 -9.82 20.98
CA ASN A 413 26.38 -11.02 20.75
C ASN A 413 26.94 -11.03 19.31
N MET A 414 28.26 -11.01 19.16
CA MET A 414 28.94 -11.04 17.85
C MET A 414 29.09 -12.46 17.28
N ALA A 415 28.53 -13.49 17.91
CA ALA A 415 28.51 -14.84 17.36
C ALA A 415 27.83 -14.90 15.98
N GLY A 416 28.41 -15.65 15.04
CA GLY A 416 27.88 -15.81 13.69
C GLY A 416 28.08 -14.62 12.74
N ALA A 417 28.72 -13.52 13.18
CA ALA A 417 29.17 -12.46 12.28
C ALA A 417 30.38 -12.92 11.48
N THR A 418 30.31 -12.78 10.16
CA THR A 418 31.50 -12.95 9.31
C THR A 418 32.32 -11.66 9.32
N ARG A 419 33.61 -11.75 9.68
CA ARG A 419 34.56 -10.65 9.45
C ARG A 419 34.89 -10.64 7.97
N TYR A 420 34.71 -9.48 7.32
CA TYR A 420 35.17 -9.29 5.96
C TYR A 420 36.71 -9.19 5.99
N GLU A 421 37.41 -10.32 5.84
CA GLU A 421 38.77 -10.25 5.30
C GLU A 421 38.62 -9.95 3.82
N ALA A 422 39.22 -8.85 3.36
CA ALA A 422 39.42 -8.58 1.94
C ALA A 422 40.33 -9.68 1.35
N SER A 423 39.78 -10.87 1.15
CA SER A 423 40.47 -11.99 0.53
C SER A 423 40.30 -11.85 -0.98
N SER A 424 41.42 -11.51 -1.62
CA SER A 424 41.64 -11.66 -3.04
C SER A 424 41.23 -13.06 -3.49
N ALA A 425 40.11 -13.19 -4.18
CA ALA A 425 39.82 -14.39 -4.94
C ALA A 425 40.94 -14.60 -5.99
N PRO A 426 41.41 -15.84 -6.22
CA PRO A 426 42.36 -16.12 -7.28
C PRO A 426 41.70 -15.80 -8.62
N ALA A 427 42.36 -14.98 -9.43
CA ALA A 427 41.93 -14.69 -10.79
C ALA A 427 41.81 -16.01 -11.59
N PRO A 428 40.75 -16.21 -12.40
CA PRO A 428 40.81 -17.20 -13.45
C PRO A 428 41.93 -16.80 -14.42
N ASP A 429 42.75 -17.78 -14.81
CA ASP A 429 43.90 -17.63 -15.71
C ASP A 429 43.55 -16.73 -16.90
N THR A 430 44.13 -15.52 -16.90
CA THR A 430 44.17 -14.63 -18.05
C THR A 430 45.56 -14.72 -18.63
N GLU A 431 45.69 -15.46 -19.74
CA GLU A 431 46.84 -15.29 -20.61
C GLU A 431 46.83 -13.87 -21.20
N ALA A 432 47.74 -13.08 -20.64
CA ALA A 432 48.54 -12.03 -21.27
C ALA A 432 47.84 -11.03 -22.21
N TYR A 433 47.53 -9.85 -21.69
CA TYR A 433 47.85 -8.61 -22.40
C TYR A 433 48.51 -7.61 -21.42
N GLN A 434 49.72 -7.21 -21.79
CA GLN A 434 50.62 -6.37 -21.02
C GLN A 434 50.04 -4.98 -20.76
N THR A 435 50.12 -4.57 -19.49
CA THR A 435 49.97 -3.21 -19.00
C THR A 435 51.15 -2.34 -19.47
N TYR A 436 50.88 -1.10 -19.88
CA TYR A 436 51.86 -0.03 -19.75
C TYR A 436 51.18 1.24 -19.22
N HIS A 437 51.60 1.67 -18.03
CA HIS A 437 51.28 2.95 -17.40
C HIS A 437 52.07 4.09 -18.07
N PRO A 438 51.58 5.34 -18.02
CA PRO A 438 52.45 6.51 -18.08
C PRO A 438 52.62 7.12 -16.68
N ILE A 439 53.87 7.14 -16.21
CA ILE A 439 54.37 8.08 -15.19
C ILE A 439 55.02 9.26 -15.94
N GLY A 440 54.83 10.47 -15.42
CA GLY A 440 55.17 11.72 -16.11
C GLY A 440 56.62 12.20 -16.05
N SER A 441 56.75 13.41 -16.61
CA SER A 441 57.86 14.37 -16.59
C SER A 441 59.02 14.16 -17.58
N GLN A 442 59.19 15.09 -18.52
CA GLN A 442 60.27 16.11 -18.52
C GLN A 442 60.36 16.85 -19.87
N GLN A 443 60.83 18.10 -19.79
CA GLN A 443 61.12 19.04 -20.87
C GLN A 443 62.13 18.49 -21.88
N ALA A 444 62.01 18.87 -23.16
CA ALA A 444 63.03 19.60 -23.92
C ALA A 444 62.74 19.62 -25.45
N SER A 445 62.79 20.84 -26.00
CA SER A 445 63.26 21.27 -27.32
C SER A 445 63.30 20.29 -28.52
N GLY A 446 62.67 20.72 -29.62
CA GLY A 446 63.39 20.91 -30.88
C GLY A 446 63.04 20.00 -32.07
N ALA A 447 62.82 20.68 -33.20
CA ALA A 447 63.00 20.23 -34.59
C ALA A 447 61.79 19.67 -35.38
N GLN A 448 61.72 20.19 -36.60
CA GLN A 448 60.73 20.08 -37.66
C GLN A 448 60.60 18.66 -38.26
N GLY A 449 59.40 18.33 -38.73
CA GLY A 449 59.15 17.19 -39.63
C GLY A 449 57.72 17.17 -40.15
N SER A 450 57.55 17.52 -41.42
CA SER A 450 56.31 17.59 -42.18
C SER A 450 55.65 16.23 -42.46
N GLY A 451 54.33 16.15 -42.37
CA GLY A 451 53.52 15.06 -42.95
C GLY A 451 52.03 15.23 -42.65
N GLY A 452 51.25 15.68 -43.64
CA GLY A 452 49.84 16.03 -43.49
C GLY A 452 48.85 14.86 -43.57
N TYR A 453 47.67 15.09 -42.98
CA TYR A 453 46.40 14.38 -43.22
C TYR A 453 45.23 15.40 -43.19
N PRO A 454 44.13 15.14 -43.90
CA PRO A 454 43.14 16.15 -44.31
C PRO A 454 42.15 16.54 -43.18
N PRO A 455 41.47 17.70 -43.28
CA PRO A 455 40.51 18.14 -42.28
C PRO A 455 39.19 17.34 -42.37
N PRO A 456 38.47 17.15 -41.24
CA PRO A 456 37.14 16.58 -41.23
C PRO A 456 36.09 17.55 -41.83
N PRO A 457 34.98 17.04 -42.40
CA PRO A 457 33.96 17.87 -43.04
C PRO A 457 33.14 18.68 -42.01
N PRO A 458 32.52 19.79 -42.44
CA PRO A 458 31.81 20.70 -41.54
C PRO A 458 30.47 20.12 -41.09
N ARG A 459 30.15 20.31 -39.79
CA ARG A 459 28.83 20.03 -39.20
C ARG A 459 27.77 20.93 -39.84
N PRO A 460 26.57 20.43 -40.17
CA PRO A 460 25.43 21.28 -40.41
C PRO A 460 24.90 21.81 -39.07
N GLN A 461 24.73 23.13 -38.99
CA GLN A 461 23.91 23.80 -37.97
C GLN A 461 22.44 23.75 -38.40
N GLY A 462 21.56 23.42 -37.45
CA GLY A 462 20.15 23.82 -37.41
C GLY A 462 19.13 22.75 -37.82
N SER A 463 18.39 22.22 -36.84
CA SER A 463 16.90 22.26 -36.78
C SER A 463 16.36 21.30 -35.70
N SER A 464 15.45 21.82 -34.86
CA SER A 464 14.38 21.17 -34.08
C SER A 464 14.71 19.93 -33.22
N GLN A 465 14.40 20.03 -31.92
CA GLN A 465 14.18 18.88 -31.04
C GLN A 465 13.22 17.88 -31.70
N SER A 466 13.73 16.79 -32.26
CA SER A 466 12.93 15.65 -32.67
C SER A 466 12.60 14.83 -31.42
N GLN A 467 11.30 14.73 -31.11
CA GLN A 467 10.77 13.75 -30.16
C GLN A 467 11.34 12.37 -30.52
N ALA A 468 11.83 11.64 -29.51
CA ALA A 468 12.15 10.22 -29.68
C ALA A 468 10.89 9.48 -30.17
N PRO A 469 11.01 8.49 -31.07
CA PRO A 469 9.86 7.72 -31.53
C PRO A 469 9.18 7.03 -30.34
N TYR A 470 7.90 7.33 -30.17
CA TYR A 470 7.01 6.63 -29.25
C TYR A 470 6.90 5.17 -29.70
N PHE A 471 7.19 4.23 -28.80
CA PHE A 471 7.01 2.79 -29.02
C PHE A 471 5.62 2.41 -28.51
N PRO A 472 4.60 2.23 -29.38
CA PRO A 472 3.34 1.68 -28.94
C PRO A 472 3.53 0.24 -28.45
N PRO A 473 2.71 -0.24 -27.49
CA PRO A 473 2.58 -1.67 -27.28
C PRO A 473 2.18 -2.36 -28.61
N PRO A 474 2.45 -3.68 -28.77
CA PRO A 474 2.17 -4.40 -30.01
C PRO A 474 0.72 -4.16 -30.47
N PRO A 475 0.49 -4.03 -31.79
CA PRO A 475 -0.76 -3.52 -32.33
C PRO A 475 -1.98 -4.36 -31.92
N VAL A 476 -3.05 -3.65 -31.56
CA VAL A 476 -4.41 -4.17 -31.51
C VAL A 476 -4.76 -4.69 -32.90
N SER A 477 -4.89 -6.00 -33.07
CA SER A 477 -5.41 -6.57 -34.31
C SER A 477 -6.92 -6.40 -34.38
N GLY A 478 -7.38 -5.16 -34.55
CA GLY A 478 -8.75 -4.83 -34.93
C GLY A 478 -8.88 -4.90 -36.45
N ARG A 479 -9.58 -5.90 -36.98
CA ARG A 479 -10.10 -5.83 -38.37
C ARG A 479 -11.21 -4.78 -38.39
N GLY A 480 -10.88 -3.55 -38.79
CA GLY A 480 -11.87 -2.54 -39.15
C GLY A 480 -12.60 -2.96 -40.43
N PHE A 481 -13.92 -3.06 -40.36
CA PHE A 481 -14.78 -3.03 -41.54
C PHE A 481 -14.96 -1.57 -41.96
N GLY A 482 -14.42 -1.22 -43.12
CA GLY A 482 -14.73 0.03 -43.81
C GLY A 482 -16.01 -0.11 -44.63
N GLU A 483 -16.84 0.93 -44.60
CA GLU A 483 -18.03 1.11 -45.44
C GLU A 483 -17.67 1.19 -46.93
N GLU A 484 -18.46 0.55 -47.80
CA GLU A 484 -18.73 1.07 -49.14
C GLU A 484 -20.04 0.49 -49.75
N SER A 485 -20.97 1.41 -50.04
CA SER A 485 -21.97 1.45 -51.13
C SER A 485 -23.18 0.50 -51.19
N GLU A 486 -24.34 1.13 -51.35
CA GLU A 486 -25.65 0.58 -51.73
C GLU A 486 -25.67 0.06 -53.18
N GLU A 487 -26.29 -1.10 -53.43
CA GLU A 487 -27.13 -1.30 -54.63
C GLU A 487 -28.11 -2.50 -54.49
N GLN A 488 -29.22 -2.39 -55.20
CA GLN A 488 -30.47 -3.16 -55.11
C GLN A 488 -30.39 -4.63 -55.57
N GLY A 489 -31.25 -5.50 -55.03
CA GLY A 489 -31.55 -6.80 -55.67
C GLY A 489 -32.43 -7.74 -54.86
N GLY A 490 -33.62 -8.08 -55.37
CA GLY A 490 -34.64 -8.85 -54.67
C GLY A 490 -34.43 -10.37 -54.54
N ALA A 491 -35.23 -10.94 -53.62
CA ALA A 491 -35.96 -12.21 -53.69
C ALA A 491 -35.32 -13.57 -53.31
N ARG A 492 -35.99 -14.19 -52.31
CA ARG A 492 -36.36 -15.62 -52.13
C ARG A 492 -35.28 -16.71 -51.95
N GLY A 493 -35.33 -17.37 -50.78
CA GLY A 493 -35.54 -18.82 -50.69
C GLY A 493 -34.42 -19.71 -50.11
N MET A 494 -34.78 -20.43 -49.02
CA MET A 494 -34.27 -21.73 -48.53
C MET A 494 -32.83 -21.93 -48.03
N GLY A 495 -32.69 -22.61 -46.88
CA GLY A 495 -31.64 -23.63 -46.68
C GLY A 495 -30.71 -23.49 -45.46
N GLU A 496 -31.03 -24.23 -44.41
CA GLU A 496 -30.25 -24.78 -43.26
C GLU A 496 -28.73 -24.51 -43.05
N SER A 497 -28.42 -24.26 -41.76
CA SER A 497 -27.42 -24.92 -40.89
C SER A 497 -25.93 -25.03 -41.26
N GLY A 498 -25.07 -24.61 -40.31
CA GLY A 498 -23.75 -25.21 -40.08
C GLY A 498 -22.56 -24.26 -40.28
N GLY A 499 -22.06 -23.66 -39.19
CA GLY A 499 -20.83 -22.86 -39.29
C GLY A 499 -20.39 -22.07 -38.07
N ARG A 500 -20.57 -22.57 -36.83
CA ARG A 500 -19.97 -21.95 -35.63
C ARG A 500 -19.42 -22.91 -34.57
N HIS A 501 -19.41 -24.22 -34.85
CA HIS A 501 -18.83 -25.23 -33.96
C HIS A 501 -17.35 -25.55 -34.25
N HIS A 502 -16.83 -25.27 -35.46
CA HIS A 502 -15.49 -25.73 -35.84
C HIS A 502 -14.30 -24.88 -35.34
N LEU A 503 -14.50 -23.62 -34.96
CA LEU A 503 -13.38 -22.78 -34.47
C LEU A 503 -13.04 -23.06 -33.00
N ARG A 504 -14.03 -23.47 -32.20
CA ARG A 504 -13.86 -23.84 -30.79
C ARG A 504 -13.23 -25.24 -30.64
N GLU A 505 -13.61 -26.18 -31.50
CA GLU A 505 -12.95 -27.49 -31.57
C GLU A 505 -11.51 -27.40 -32.08
N GLN A 506 -11.21 -26.53 -33.05
CA GLN A 506 -9.83 -26.36 -33.54
C GLN A 506 -8.88 -25.78 -32.48
N LEU A 507 -9.35 -24.83 -31.66
CA LEU A 507 -8.54 -24.26 -30.56
C LEU A 507 -8.39 -25.24 -29.39
N GLU A 508 -9.40 -26.06 -29.10
CA GLU A 508 -9.31 -27.13 -28.09
C GLU A 508 -8.48 -28.33 -28.57
N GLU A 509 -8.47 -28.66 -29.87
CA GLU A 509 -7.61 -29.69 -30.47
C GLU A 509 -6.15 -29.24 -30.64
N GLU A 510 -5.87 -27.96 -30.90
CA GLU A 510 -4.50 -27.43 -30.88
C GLU A 510 -3.93 -27.40 -29.46
N ALA A 511 -4.74 -27.06 -28.45
CA ALA A 511 -4.34 -27.11 -27.04
C ALA A 511 -4.08 -28.56 -26.57
N ARG A 512 -4.94 -29.52 -26.97
CA ARG A 512 -4.73 -30.97 -26.69
C ARG A 512 -3.59 -31.56 -27.52
N GLY A 513 -3.40 -31.12 -28.75
CA GLY A 513 -2.34 -31.55 -29.66
C GLY A 513 -0.96 -31.06 -29.25
N THR A 514 -0.88 -29.87 -28.64
CA THR A 514 0.36 -29.32 -28.07
C THR A 514 0.71 -30.04 -26.76
N ALA A 515 -0.29 -30.34 -25.92
CA ALA A 515 -0.11 -31.20 -24.74
C ALA A 515 0.34 -32.62 -25.13
N ALA A 516 -0.26 -33.23 -26.15
CA ALA A 516 0.11 -34.57 -26.64
C ALA A 516 1.49 -34.61 -27.31
N LYS A 517 1.91 -33.54 -28.02
CA LYS A 517 3.27 -33.40 -28.57
C LYS A 517 4.32 -33.17 -27.47
N MET A 518 3.93 -32.54 -26.35
CA MET A 518 4.74 -32.49 -25.13
C MET A 518 4.94 -33.91 -24.56
N TYR A 519 3.91 -34.76 -24.52
CA TYR A 519 4.07 -36.15 -24.06
C TYR A 519 4.86 -37.05 -25.04
N GLY A 520 4.79 -36.80 -26.35
CA GLY A 520 5.48 -37.60 -27.36
C GLY A 520 6.99 -37.40 -27.47
N ARG A 521 7.54 -36.29 -26.94
CA ARG A 521 8.98 -35.98 -26.99
C ARG A 521 9.73 -36.25 -25.67
N PHE A 522 9.00 -36.59 -24.60
CA PHE A 522 9.55 -37.00 -23.30
C PHE A 522 9.59 -38.54 -23.13
N GLY A 523 9.36 -39.29 -24.22
CA GLY A 523 9.34 -40.76 -24.23
C GLY A 523 10.71 -41.44 -24.21
N GLU A 524 11.82 -40.72 -24.40
CA GLU A 524 13.17 -41.32 -24.47
C GLU A 524 14.13 -40.85 -23.35
N GLY A 525 13.57 -40.40 -22.22
CA GLY A 525 14.34 -40.08 -21.00
C GLY A 525 13.83 -40.76 -19.73
N LYS A 526 12.79 -41.62 -19.82
CA LYS A 526 12.22 -42.34 -18.69
C LYS A 526 12.91 -43.70 -18.48
N GLN A 527 14.12 -43.68 -17.95
CA GLN A 527 14.71 -44.91 -17.38
C GLN A 527 15.56 -44.72 -16.11
N TYR A 528 15.53 -43.53 -15.49
CA TYR A 528 16.23 -43.27 -14.22
C TYR A 528 15.40 -42.56 -13.14
N LEU A 529 14.06 -42.64 -13.19
CA LEU A 529 13.20 -42.09 -12.14
C LEU A 529 12.05 -43.07 -11.84
N SER A 530 12.38 -44.20 -11.23
CA SER A 530 11.41 -45.02 -10.50
C SER A 530 12.12 -45.76 -9.36
N GLY A 531 11.83 -45.37 -8.12
CA GLY A 531 12.27 -46.09 -6.93
C GLY A 531 12.71 -45.18 -5.80
N ASN A 532 11.74 -44.70 -5.01
CA ASN A 532 11.71 -44.87 -3.54
C ASN A 532 10.72 -43.88 -2.91
N GLU A 533 9.47 -44.34 -2.77
CA GLU A 533 8.67 -44.02 -1.59
C GLU A 533 9.19 -44.88 -0.43
N HIS A 534 9.26 -44.28 0.77
CA HIS A 534 9.87 -44.79 2.00
C HIS A 534 11.41 -44.77 2.07
N ASP A 535 11.98 -43.65 2.53
CA ASP A 535 12.77 -43.68 3.77
C ASP A 535 12.90 -42.27 4.37
N GLY A 536 12.30 -42.07 5.54
CA GLY A 536 12.64 -40.96 6.41
C GLY A 536 13.95 -41.28 7.11
N ARG A 537 15.08 -41.07 6.45
CA ARG A 537 16.45 -40.94 7.00
C ARG A 537 17.48 -41.00 5.87
N THR A 538 17.68 -39.89 5.19
CA THR A 538 18.95 -39.60 4.51
C THR A 538 19.42 -38.21 4.92
N GLN A 539 19.85 -38.10 6.18
CA GLN A 539 20.86 -37.12 6.58
C GLN A 539 22.17 -37.45 5.85
N GLY A 540 22.29 -36.96 4.62
CA GLY A 540 23.54 -36.97 3.86
C GLY A 540 24.23 -35.61 3.97
N LYS A 541 25.02 -35.42 5.04
CA LYS A 541 26.19 -34.50 5.16
C LYS A 541 26.23 -33.20 4.34
N PHE A 542 25.13 -32.45 4.26
CA PHE A 542 25.13 -30.98 4.15
C PHE A 542 24.46 -30.44 5.43
N GLN A 543 25.12 -30.66 6.56
CA GLN A 543 24.78 -30.03 7.84
C GLN A 543 25.59 -28.73 7.98
N ASP A 544 24.92 -27.71 8.54
CA ASP A 544 25.50 -26.63 9.36
C ASP A 544 26.05 -25.35 8.71
N ALA A 545 25.37 -24.78 7.71
CA ALA A 545 25.55 -23.34 7.42
C ALA A 545 24.35 -22.46 7.82
N GLY A 546 23.10 -22.95 7.77
CA GLY A 546 21.91 -22.10 7.93
C GLY A 546 21.78 -21.01 6.86
N ILE A 547 20.69 -20.26 6.86
CA ILE A 547 20.43 -19.19 5.88
C ILE A 547 21.32 -17.97 6.19
N SER A 548 21.90 -17.38 5.15
CA SER A 548 22.59 -16.11 5.26
C SER A 548 21.57 -14.97 5.25
N CYS A 549 21.57 -14.16 6.29
CA CYS A 549 20.75 -12.96 6.39
C CYS A 549 21.63 -11.74 6.68
N GLN A 550 21.30 -10.59 6.11
CA GLN A 550 21.89 -9.31 6.48
C GLN A 550 20.78 -8.28 6.62
N ILE A 551 20.74 -7.59 7.76
CA ILE A 551 19.83 -6.47 7.96
C ILE A 551 20.40 -5.23 7.26
N ALA A 552 19.54 -4.45 6.64
CA ALA A 552 19.81 -3.13 6.11
C ALA A 552 18.75 -2.16 6.64
N ARG A 553 19.09 -0.88 6.75
CA ARG A 553 18.16 0.15 7.21
C ARG A 553 18.35 1.48 6.46
N SER A 554 17.29 2.27 6.49
CA SER A 554 17.32 3.70 6.20
C SER A 554 17.15 4.42 7.54
N CYS A 555 18.11 5.22 7.96
CA CYS A 555 17.99 6.04 9.17
C CYS A 555 19.00 7.18 9.19
N THR A 556 18.78 8.14 10.08
CA THR A 556 19.68 9.28 10.26
C THR A 556 19.56 9.85 11.68
N LYS A 557 20.13 11.03 11.90
CA LYS A 557 20.22 11.72 13.19
C LYS A 557 18.86 11.89 13.85
N TRP A 558 17.82 12.24 13.08
CA TRP A 558 16.49 12.47 13.64
C TRP A 558 15.80 11.18 14.12
N SER A 559 16.05 10.05 13.45
CA SER A 559 15.31 8.81 13.72
C SER A 559 16.02 7.89 14.69
N HIS A 560 17.35 7.92 14.73
CA HIS A 560 18.17 7.00 15.53
C HIS A 560 19.36 7.67 16.22
N GLY A 561 19.60 8.97 16.02
CA GLY A 561 20.77 9.67 16.57
C GLY A 561 22.11 9.26 15.94
N VAL A 562 22.11 8.66 14.74
CA VAL A 562 23.30 8.16 14.03
C VAL A 562 23.53 8.89 12.71
N PRO A 563 24.74 8.83 12.11
CA PRO A 563 24.96 9.30 10.74
C PRO A 563 24.00 8.63 9.74
N THR A 564 23.68 9.33 8.64
CA THR A 564 22.76 8.81 7.62
C THR A 564 23.23 7.46 7.07
N GLU A 565 22.38 6.45 7.18
CA GLU A 565 22.53 5.13 6.59
C GLU A 565 21.44 4.93 5.53
N HIS A 566 21.85 4.50 4.34
CA HIS A 566 20.98 4.15 3.20
C HIS A 566 21.35 2.77 2.65
N SER A 567 21.61 1.82 3.54
CA SER A 567 22.13 0.49 3.17
C SER A 567 21.11 -0.34 2.38
N ILE A 568 19.81 -0.02 2.51
CA ILE A 568 18.72 -0.63 1.73
C ILE A 568 18.87 -0.30 0.24
N ALA A 569 19.03 0.98 -0.12
CA ALA A 569 19.19 1.41 -1.51
C ALA A 569 20.44 0.78 -2.16
N ASN A 570 21.54 0.73 -1.41
CA ASN A 570 22.77 0.07 -1.82
C ASN A 570 22.55 -1.43 -2.10
N ALA A 571 21.79 -2.12 -1.25
CA ALA A 571 21.46 -3.52 -1.44
C ALA A 571 20.60 -3.74 -2.69
N TYR A 572 19.53 -2.96 -2.90
CA TYR A 572 18.70 -3.04 -4.12
C TYR A 572 19.53 -2.82 -5.39
N ILE A 573 20.32 -1.75 -5.43
CA ILE A 573 21.18 -1.41 -6.58
C ILE A 573 22.15 -2.56 -6.86
N SER A 574 22.86 -3.03 -5.84
CA SER A 574 23.83 -4.11 -5.99
C SER A 574 23.18 -5.41 -6.47
N VAL A 575 22.05 -5.83 -5.88
CA VAL A 575 21.37 -7.07 -6.28
C VAL A 575 20.85 -6.98 -7.72
N ILE A 576 20.27 -5.85 -8.13
CA ILE A 576 19.82 -5.64 -9.50
C ILE A 576 21.00 -5.66 -10.48
N GLN A 577 22.07 -4.91 -10.19
CA GLN A 577 23.26 -4.86 -11.03
C GLN A 577 23.95 -6.21 -11.16
N ASN A 578 23.91 -7.06 -10.14
CA ASN A 578 24.55 -8.37 -10.15
C ASN A 578 23.65 -9.52 -10.63
N SER A 579 22.36 -9.26 -10.87
CA SER A 579 21.44 -10.26 -11.42
C SER A 579 21.91 -10.78 -12.80
N GLN A 580 21.56 -12.00 -13.16
CA GLN A 580 22.04 -12.69 -14.36
C GLN A 580 20.90 -13.01 -15.35
N HIS A 581 19.72 -13.33 -14.85
CA HIS A 581 18.61 -13.88 -15.64
C HIS A 581 17.32 -13.09 -15.48
N PHE A 582 16.92 -12.80 -14.24
CA PHE A 582 15.68 -12.05 -14.03
C PHE A 582 15.62 -11.35 -12.67
N VAL A 583 14.78 -10.32 -12.62
CA VAL A 583 14.43 -9.59 -11.40
C VAL A 583 12.90 -9.51 -11.31
N TYR A 584 12.35 -9.90 -10.16
CA TYR A 584 10.95 -9.73 -9.82
C TYR A 584 10.82 -8.70 -8.70
N ILE A 585 9.92 -7.73 -8.87
CA ILE A 585 9.66 -6.67 -7.89
C ILE A 585 8.15 -6.59 -7.64
N GLU A 586 7.74 -6.67 -6.37
CA GLU A 586 6.46 -6.11 -5.94
C GLU A 586 6.74 -4.94 -5.01
N ASN A 587 6.23 -3.76 -5.35
CA ASN A 587 6.44 -2.56 -4.54
C ASN A 587 5.20 -1.66 -4.55
N GLN A 588 4.91 -1.00 -3.44
CA GLN A 588 3.81 -0.03 -3.33
C GLN A 588 4.04 1.22 -4.19
N PHE A 589 5.28 1.66 -4.34
CA PHE A 589 5.63 2.81 -5.17
C PHE A 589 6.75 2.44 -6.13
N PHE A 590 6.77 3.08 -7.29
CA PHE A 590 7.85 2.94 -8.27
C PHE A 590 8.31 4.31 -8.80
N ILE A 591 8.91 5.10 -7.91
CA ILE A 591 9.44 6.44 -8.15
C ILE A 591 10.97 6.39 -8.04
N THR A 592 11.65 6.37 -9.18
CA THR A 592 13.10 6.18 -9.21
C THR A 592 13.78 6.89 -10.37
N GLY A 593 15.01 7.38 -10.17
CA GLY A 593 15.78 8.12 -11.16
C GLY A 593 16.70 7.23 -12.01
N THR A 594 16.86 7.58 -13.28
CA THR A 594 17.84 6.97 -14.21
C THR A 594 19.15 7.76 -14.33
N SER A 595 19.17 8.99 -13.80
CA SER A 595 20.32 9.90 -13.79
C SER A 595 20.11 11.02 -12.77
N ASP A 596 21.08 11.93 -12.61
CA ASP A 596 20.92 13.16 -11.82
C ASP A 596 20.14 14.27 -12.53
N ALA A 597 19.86 14.10 -13.83
CA ALA A 597 19.09 15.07 -14.61
C ALA A 597 17.61 15.12 -14.20
N ARG A 598 17.13 14.10 -13.48
CA ARG A 598 15.73 13.93 -13.14
C ARG A 598 15.43 14.42 -11.73
N LYS A 599 15.44 15.73 -11.54
CA LYS A 599 14.89 16.35 -10.33
C LYS A 599 13.36 16.18 -10.29
N PRO A 600 12.74 16.08 -9.11
CA PRO A 600 13.33 16.03 -7.76
C PRO A 600 13.92 14.67 -7.34
N VAL A 601 13.68 13.58 -8.09
CA VAL A 601 14.02 12.18 -7.71
C VAL A 601 15.53 11.89 -7.73
N LYS A 602 16.09 11.44 -6.60
CA LYS A 602 17.54 11.27 -6.38
C LYS A 602 17.99 9.81 -6.41
N ASN A 603 17.18 8.87 -5.90
CA ASN A 603 17.55 7.46 -5.79
C ASN A 603 17.89 6.84 -7.16
N LYS A 604 18.82 5.87 -7.17
CA LYS A 604 19.45 5.32 -8.40
C LYS A 604 19.05 3.89 -8.74
N ILE A 605 17.91 3.43 -8.23
CA ILE A 605 17.41 2.08 -8.53
C ILE A 605 17.04 1.96 -10.03
N GLY A 606 16.40 2.97 -10.62
CA GLY A 606 16.08 3.02 -12.05
C GLY A 606 17.31 3.03 -12.93
N ALA A 607 18.37 3.72 -12.50
CA ALA A 607 19.66 3.70 -13.18
C ALA A 607 20.30 2.30 -13.18
N ALA A 608 20.22 1.58 -12.05
CA ALA A 608 20.65 0.19 -11.94
C ALA A 608 19.87 -0.75 -12.87
N ILE A 609 18.54 -0.58 -12.96
CA ILE A 609 17.69 -1.35 -13.87
C ILE A 609 18.08 -1.08 -15.33
N VAL A 610 18.25 0.19 -15.72
CA VAL A 610 18.65 0.57 -17.08
C VAL A 610 20.03 -0.01 -17.42
N GLU A 611 21.03 0.16 -16.55
CA GLU A 611 22.36 -0.42 -16.75
C GLU A 611 22.27 -1.92 -16.97
N ARG A 612 21.54 -2.61 -16.09
CA ARG A 612 21.45 -4.06 -16.14
C ARG A 612 20.77 -4.55 -17.42
N ILE A 613 19.67 -3.92 -17.82
CA ILE A 613 18.97 -4.23 -19.08
C ILE A 613 19.90 -4.01 -20.27
N LEU A 614 20.55 -2.84 -20.36
CA LEU A 614 21.44 -2.52 -21.46
C LEU A 614 22.63 -3.47 -21.54
N ARG A 615 23.16 -3.93 -20.40
CA ARG A 615 24.21 -4.95 -20.36
C ARG A 615 23.76 -6.28 -20.96
N ALA A 616 22.55 -6.75 -20.62
CA ALA A 616 21.97 -7.95 -21.23
C ALA A 616 21.72 -7.76 -22.73
N ALA A 617 21.07 -6.65 -23.11
CA ALA A 617 20.69 -6.37 -24.48
C ALA A 617 21.89 -6.30 -25.43
N ARG A 618 22.95 -5.57 -25.02
CA ARG A 618 24.22 -5.49 -25.77
C ARG A 618 24.93 -6.83 -25.87
N ALA A 619 24.75 -7.71 -24.89
CA ALA A 619 25.31 -9.06 -24.87
C ALA A 619 24.40 -10.10 -25.58
N GLY A 620 23.22 -9.71 -26.07
CA GLY A 620 22.23 -10.64 -26.63
C GLY A 620 21.70 -11.67 -25.61
N GLN A 621 21.73 -11.34 -24.32
CA GLN A 621 21.30 -12.22 -23.24
C GLN A 621 19.81 -12.05 -22.96
N LYS A 622 19.10 -13.17 -22.78
CA LYS A 622 17.72 -13.13 -22.29
C LYS A 622 17.71 -12.70 -20.83
N PHE A 623 17.13 -11.54 -20.57
CA PHE A 623 16.98 -10.97 -19.23
C PHE A 623 15.58 -10.37 -19.09
N LYS A 624 14.92 -10.57 -17.94
CA LYS A 624 13.57 -10.05 -17.69
C LYS A 624 13.47 -9.34 -16.34
N VAL A 625 12.74 -8.23 -16.33
CA VAL A 625 12.32 -7.52 -15.12
C VAL A 625 10.78 -7.50 -15.12
N ILE A 626 10.19 -8.10 -14.10
CA ILE A 626 8.74 -8.13 -13.89
C ILE A 626 8.43 -7.28 -12.67
N VAL A 627 7.61 -6.24 -12.85
CA VAL A 627 7.25 -5.28 -11.79
C VAL A 627 5.74 -5.31 -11.54
N ILE A 628 5.33 -5.55 -10.29
CA ILE A 628 3.95 -5.48 -9.83
C ILE A 628 3.80 -4.28 -8.88
N ILE A 629 2.98 -3.32 -9.26
CA ILE A 629 2.77 -2.04 -8.55
C ILE A 629 1.28 -1.68 -8.55
N PRO A 630 0.77 -0.93 -7.57
CA PRO A 630 -0.60 -0.42 -7.64
C PRO A 630 -0.72 0.55 -8.82
N ALA A 631 -1.88 0.52 -9.49
CA ALA A 631 -2.14 1.46 -10.58
C ALA A 631 -2.57 2.82 -10.04
N VAL A 632 -3.25 2.84 -8.89
CA VAL A 632 -3.59 4.06 -8.16
C VAL A 632 -3.08 3.98 -6.72
N PRO A 633 -2.35 4.99 -6.23
CA PRO A 633 -2.01 5.09 -4.82
C PRO A 633 -3.28 5.12 -3.93
N GLY A 634 -3.24 4.46 -2.76
CA GLY A 634 -4.39 4.27 -1.88
C GLY A 634 -4.83 5.52 -1.11
N PHE A 635 -5.30 6.55 -1.80
CA PHE A 635 -5.92 7.76 -1.22
C PHE A 635 -7.36 7.93 -1.71
N ALA A 636 -8.20 8.57 -0.90
CA ALA A 636 -9.62 8.70 -1.19
C ALA A 636 -9.91 9.75 -2.27
N GLY A 637 -10.93 9.49 -3.10
CA GLY A 637 -11.47 10.43 -4.06
C GLY A 637 -11.30 10.04 -5.52
N ASP A 638 -12.16 10.61 -6.37
CA ASP A 638 -12.07 10.48 -7.82
C ASP A 638 -10.78 11.15 -8.32
N LEU A 639 -10.13 10.56 -9.33
CA LEU A 639 -8.86 11.06 -9.83
C LEU A 639 -8.95 12.50 -10.36
N LYS A 640 -10.09 12.90 -10.92
CA LYS A 640 -10.35 14.24 -11.47
C LYS A 640 -10.56 15.29 -10.38
N ASP A 641 -10.95 14.89 -9.16
CA ASP A 641 -11.19 15.81 -8.05
C ASP A 641 -9.92 16.59 -7.65
N ASP A 642 -10.10 17.80 -7.14
CA ASP A 642 -9.02 18.62 -6.58
C ASP A 642 -8.42 17.97 -5.31
N ALA A 643 -9.21 17.18 -4.57
CA ALA A 643 -8.72 16.42 -3.41
C ALA A 643 -7.67 15.35 -3.80
N SER A 644 -7.70 14.88 -5.05
CA SER A 644 -6.81 13.83 -5.59
C SER A 644 -5.52 14.38 -6.20
N LEU A 645 -5.18 15.65 -6.01
CA LEU A 645 -3.93 16.25 -6.52
C LEU A 645 -2.68 15.47 -6.06
N GLY A 646 -2.63 15.06 -4.78
CA GLY A 646 -1.51 14.26 -4.26
C GLY A 646 -1.41 12.88 -4.94
N THR A 647 -2.54 12.21 -5.12
CA THR A 647 -2.64 10.93 -5.86
C THR A 647 -2.11 11.08 -7.28
N ARG A 648 -2.55 12.13 -7.97
CA ARG A 648 -2.14 12.45 -9.34
C ARG A 648 -0.65 12.78 -9.47
N ALA A 649 -0.08 13.51 -8.50
CA ALA A 649 1.35 13.78 -8.45
C ALA A 649 2.18 12.50 -8.30
N ILE A 650 1.78 11.59 -7.40
CA ILE A 650 2.45 10.28 -7.23
C ILE A 650 2.36 9.46 -8.52
N MET A 651 1.18 9.40 -9.15
CA MET A 651 1.01 8.71 -10.43
C MET A 651 1.92 9.29 -11.52
N GLU A 652 2.04 10.61 -11.60
CA GLU A 652 2.93 11.28 -12.54
C GLU A 652 4.41 10.91 -12.29
N PHE A 653 4.89 10.98 -11.05
CA PHE A 653 6.26 10.55 -10.73
C PHE A 653 6.52 9.07 -11.03
N GLN A 654 5.51 8.22 -10.83
CA GLN A 654 5.56 6.81 -11.19
C GLN A 654 5.66 6.63 -12.70
N TYR A 655 4.79 7.26 -13.50
CA TYR A 655 4.86 7.22 -14.96
C TYR A 655 6.16 7.79 -15.51
N ASN A 656 6.66 8.88 -14.92
CA ASN A 656 7.95 9.45 -15.28
C ASN A 656 9.12 8.47 -15.02
N SER A 657 8.95 7.52 -14.09
CA SER A 657 9.93 6.47 -13.83
C SER A 657 9.85 5.34 -14.84
N ILE A 658 8.65 5.06 -15.30
CA ILE A 658 8.35 3.94 -16.18
C ILE A 658 8.58 4.31 -17.65
N ASN A 659 7.80 5.26 -18.19
CA ASN A 659 7.72 5.51 -19.63
C ASN A 659 7.53 6.99 -20.06
N ARG A 660 7.64 7.97 -19.16
CA ARG A 660 7.40 9.40 -19.48
C ARG A 660 8.54 10.32 -19.03
N GLY A 661 8.57 11.53 -19.59
CA GLY A 661 9.49 12.59 -19.14
C GLY A 661 10.87 12.60 -19.79
N GLY A 662 11.09 11.84 -20.87
CA GLY A 662 12.33 11.84 -21.65
C GLY A 662 13.50 11.11 -20.98
N HIS A 663 13.37 10.68 -19.74
CA HIS A 663 14.42 10.07 -18.93
C HIS A 663 13.93 8.85 -18.14
N SER A 664 12.76 8.32 -18.47
CA SER A 664 12.25 7.10 -17.84
C SER A 664 13.09 5.86 -18.18
N ILE A 665 12.88 4.75 -17.46
CA ILE A 665 13.59 3.49 -17.73
C ILE A 665 13.37 3.04 -19.18
N MET A 666 12.11 3.03 -19.64
CA MET A 666 11.79 2.57 -20.99
C MET A 666 12.40 3.48 -22.06
N GLU A 667 12.37 4.79 -21.87
CA GLU A 667 12.96 5.74 -22.82
C GLU A 667 14.49 5.64 -22.87
N MET A 668 15.15 5.41 -21.73
CA MET A 668 16.61 5.28 -21.69
C MET A 668 17.09 3.99 -22.37
N VAL A 669 16.35 2.89 -22.25
CA VAL A 669 16.62 1.65 -23.00
C VAL A 669 16.38 1.86 -24.50
N ALA A 670 15.27 2.50 -24.87
CA ALA A 670 14.93 2.79 -26.26
C ALA A 670 15.94 3.70 -26.97
N LYS A 671 16.51 4.70 -26.26
CA LYS A 671 17.56 5.58 -26.80
C LYS A 671 18.83 4.84 -27.24
N GLU A 672 19.10 3.69 -26.65
CA GLU A 672 20.23 2.82 -27.00
C GLU A 672 19.91 1.85 -28.14
N GLY A 673 18.69 1.92 -28.71
CA GLY A 673 18.28 1.13 -29.87
C GLY A 673 17.69 -0.25 -29.54
N PHE A 674 17.29 -0.48 -28.28
CA PHE A 674 16.66 -1.73 -27.84
C PHE A 674 15.18 -1.52 -27.50
N ASP A 675 14.32 -2.51 -27.77
CA ASP A 675 12.92 -2.47 -27.35
C ASP A 675 12.83 -2.75 -25.83
N PRO A 676 12.40 -1.77 -25.00
CA PRO A 676 12.29 -1.97 -23.57
C PRO A 676 11.30 -3.08 -23.18
N THR A 677 10.26 -3.33 -23.99
CA THR A 677 9.22 -4.32 -23.68
C THR A 677 9.73 -5.77 -23.77
N GLU A 678 10.88 -5.98 -24.41
CA GLU A 678 11.60 -7.25 -24.39
C GLU A 678 12.30 -7.51 -23.05
N TYR A 679 12.51 -6.50 -22.20
CA TYR A 679 13.31 -6.64 -20.98
C TYR A 679 12.56 -6.28 -19.71
N ILE A 680 11.63 -5.33 -19.74
CA ILE A 680 10.88 -4.90 -18.56
C ILE A 680 9.38 -4.75 -18.88
N ARG A 681 8.53 -5.27 -17.99
CA ARG A 681 7.07 -5.09 -18.05
C ARG A 681 6.49 -4.82 -16.67
N PHE A 682 5.42 -4.03 -16.67
CA PHE A 682 4.70 -3.58 -15.49
C PHE A 682 3.29 -4.16 -15.47
N TYR A 683 2.84 -4.55 -14.28
CA TYR A 683 1.53 -5.12 -14.02
C TYR A 683 0.99 -4.54 -12.71
N ASN A 684 -0.32 -4.65 -12.52
CA ASN A 684 -0.99 -4.40 -11.25
C ASN A 684 -1.86 -5.61 -10.91
N LEU A 685 -2.65 -5.50 -9.84
CA LEU A 685 -3.58 -6.54 -9.40
C LEU A 685 -5.00 -5.97 -9.26
N ARG A 686 -5.99 -6.74 -9.69
CA ARG A 686 -7.42 -6.41 -9.59
C ARG A 686 -8.23 -7.68 -9.46
N ASN A 687 -9.29 -7.62 -8.69
CA ASN A 687 -10.21 -8.74 -8.51
C ASN A 687 -11.68 -8.28 -8.57
N TYR A 688 -12.59 -9.25 -8.56
CA TYR A 688 -14.02 -9.02 -8.47
C TYR A 688 -14.64 -9.84 -7.33
N ASP A 689 -15.80 -9.42 -6.89
CA ASP A 689 -16.63 -10.15 -5.95
C ASP A 689 -18.12 -9.88 -6.21
N ARG A 690 -19.00 -10.38 -5.35
CA ARG A 690 -20.44 -10.17 -5.40
C ARG A 690 -20.99 -9.97 -3.99
N ILE A 691 -21.45 -8.77 -3.68
CA ILE A 691 -21.98 -8.42 -2.35
C ILE A 691 -23.30 -9.16 -2.12
N ASN A 692 -23.39 -9.96 -1.06
CA ASN A 692 -24.62 -10.71 -0.76
C ASN A 692 -25.68 -9.86 -0.04
N VAL A 693 -26.35 -9.00 -0.82
CA VAL A 693 -27.60 -8.30 -0.46
C VAL A 693 -28.84 -9.01 -1.05
N SER A 694 -28.76 -10.34 -1.20
CA SER A 694 -29.81 -11.14 -1.83
C SER A 694 -31.10 -11.17 -1.02
N GLY A 695 -32.14 -11.85 -1.53
CA GLY A 695 -33.42 -12.01 -0.83
C GLY A 695 -33.32 -12.54 0.60
N SER A 696 -32.23 -13.27 0.93
CA SER A 696 -31.94 -13.75 2.28
C SER A 696 -31.81 -12.63 3.33
N MET A 697 -31.20 -11.49 2.99
CA MET A 697 -31.08 -10.33 3.90
C MET A 697 -32.45 -9.76 4.21
N LYS A 698 -33.26 -9.53 3.17
CA LYS A 698 -34.62 -9.01 3.30
C LYS A 698 -35.52 -9.94 4.11
N GLU A 699 -35.42 -11.26 3.90
CA GLU A 699 -36.16 -12.24 4.72
C GLU A 699 -35.76 -12.16 6.20
N ALA A 700 -34.46 -11.93 6.48
CA ALA A 700 -33.95 -11.75 7.83
C ALA A 700 -34.48 -10.52 8.53
N GLU A 701 -34.45 -9.38 7.84
CA GLU A 701 -34.98 -8.13 8.37
C GLU A 701 -36.50 -8.22 8.60
N GLN A 702 -37.24 -8.86 7.68
CA GLN A 702 -38.69 -9.04 7.83
C GLN A 702 -39.07 -9.97 8.99
N LYS A 703 -38.34 -11.07 9.18
CA LYS A 703 -38.62 -12.02 10.26
C LYS A 703 -38.18 -11.51 11.63
N SER A 704 -37.04 -10.84 11.69
CA SER A 704 -36.52 -10.29 12.93
C SER A 704 -37.19 -8.97 13.31
N GLY A 705 -37.61 -8.16 12.34
CA GLY A 705 -38.02 -6.78 12.56
C GLY A 705 -36.83 -5.84 12.83
N ILE A 706 -35.60 -6.27 12.55
CA ILE A 706 -34.35 -5.56 12.81
C ILE A 706 -33.61 -5.36 11.48
N ASP A 707 -33.16 -4.14 11.20
CA ASP A 707 -32.31 -3.83 10.04
C ASP A 707 -30.93 -4.51 10.18
N TYR A 708 -30.39 -5.00 9.07
CA TYR A 708 -29.10 -5.70 9.05
C TYR A 708 -27.96 -4.85 9.65
N ASP A 709 -27.88 -3.56 9.31
CA ASP A 709 -26.78 -2.71 9.77
C ASP A 709 -26.92 -2.39 11.26
N GLU A 710 -28.14 -2.26 11.78
CA GLU A 710 -28.37 -2.09 13.22
C GLU A 710 -27.93 -3.33 14.01
N ALA A 711 -28.27 -4.54 13.54
CA ALA A 711 -27.85 -5.79 14.16
C ALA A 711 -26.32 -5.97 14.08
N ARG A 712 -25.73 -5.64 12.92
CA ARG A 712 -24.29 -5.69 12.66
C ARG A 712 -23.51 -4.67 13.50
N GLN A 713 -24.03 -3.45 13.68
CA GLN A 713 -23.44 -2.43 14.56
C GLN A 713 -23.37 -2.94 16.01
N GLN A 714 -24.49 -3.47 16.53
CA GLN A 714 -24.50 -4.04 17.88
C GLN A 714 -23.59 -5.28 18.02
N HIS A 715 -23.41 -6.06 16.95
CA HIS A 715 -22.45 -7.18 16.93
C HIS A 715 -21.01 -6.67 17.11
N ASP A 716 -20.63 -5.64 16.39
CA ASP A 716 -19.27 -5.07 16.43
C ASP A 716 -18.98 -4.31 17.75
N GLU A 717 -19.95 -3.53 18.25
CA GLU A 717 -19.85 -2.78 19.52
C GLU A 717 -19.55 -3.67 20.72
N ALA A 718 -20.18 -4.85 20.77
CA ALA A 718 -20.18 -5.64 21.98
C ALA A 718 -18.86 -6.39 22.26
N VAL A 719 -17.82 -6.09 21.48
CA VAL A 719 -16.43 -6.54 21.67
C VAL A 719 -15.61 -5.54 22.52
N GLU A 720 -16.14 -4.36 22.84
CA GLU A 720 -15.38 -3.33 23.59
C GLU A 720 -15.10 -3.64 25.07
N LEU A 721 -15.73 -4.65 25.68
CA LEU A 721 -15.60 -4.82 27.13
C LEU A 721 -14.17 -5.20 27.59
N PRO A 722 -13.68 -4.61 28.69
CA PRO A 722 -12.42 -4.98 29.33
C PRO A 722 -12.38 -6.46 29.70
N ALA A 723 -11.19 -7.07 29.61
CA ALA A 723 -10.99 -8.49 29.90
C ALA A 723 -11.47 -8.94 31.29
N GLU A 724 -11.56 -8.03 32.27
CA GLU A 724 -12.07 -8.32 33.61
C GLU A 724 -13.61 -8.51 33.65
N GLU A 725 -14.37 -7.82 32.78
CA GLU A 725 -15.84 -7.93 32.69
C GLU A 725 -16.31 -9.03 31.72
N ALA A 726 -15.45 -9.39 30.75
CA ALA A 726 -15.67 -10.52 29.84
C ALA A 726 -15.75 -11.88 30.58
N SER A 727 -15.35 -11.94 31.85
CA SER A 727 -15.39 -13.17 32.66
C SER A 727 -16.74 -13.45 33.33
N GLY A 728 -17.80 -12.66 33.09
CA GLY A 728 -19.10 -12.98 33.68
C GLY A 728 -20.32 -12.12 33.38
N GLN A 729 -20.23 -11.04 32.58
CA GLN A 729 -21.41 -10.26 32.20
C GLN A 729 -21.79 -10.51 30.73
N TYR A 730 -22.93 -11.15 30.54
CA TYR A 730 -23.58 -11.26 29.24
C TYR A 730 -23.97 -9.84 28.80
N VAL A 731 -23.21 -9.23 27.89
CA VAL A 731 -23.65 -7.99 27.24
C VAL A 731 -24.95 -8.33 26.54
N ASP A 732 -26.03 -7.69 26.96
CA ASP A 732 -27.30 -7.88 26.27
C ASP A 732 -27.21 -7.25 24.89
N ARG A 733 -27.37 -8.08 23.85
CA ARG A 733 -27.28 -7.69 22.44
C ARG A 733 -28.63 -7.98 21.76
N PRO A 734 -29.73 -7.32 22.17
CA PRO A 734 -31.08 -7.74 21.79
C PRO A 734 -31.34 -7.69 20.28
N LYS A 735 -30.84 -6.66 19.57
CA LYS A 735 -31.01 -6.52 18.11
C LYS A 735 -30.25 -7.61 17.36
N TYR A 736 -28.97 -7.80 17.68
CA TYR A 736 -28.16 -8.87 17.10
C TYR A 736 -28.76 -10.25 17.42
N GLN A 737 -29.13 -10.52 18.68
CA GLN A 737 -29.71 -11.81 19.07
C GLN A 737 -31.03 -12.08 18.36
N GLN A 738 -31.90 -11.08 18.24
CA GLN A 738 -33.17 -11.20 17.52
C GLN A 738 -32.97 -11.45 16.03
N TYR A 739 -32.01 -10.75 15.40
CA TYR A 739 -31.62 -10.98 14.01
C TYR A 739 -31.07 -12.41 13.81
N GLN A 740 -30.09 -12.81 14.63
CA GLN A 740 -29.43 -14.12 14.55
C GLN A 740 -30.39 -15.30 14.86
N GLN A 741 -31.35 -15.11 15.76
CA GLN A 741 -32.40 -16.09 16.02
C GLN A 741 -33.33 -16.27 14.82
N ALA A 742 -33.68 -15.17 14.13
CA ALA A 742 -34.52 -15.22 12.93
C ALA A 742 -33.83 -15.94 11.77
N THR A 743 -32.53 -15.70 11.55
CA THR A 743 -31.75 -16.36 10.48
C THR A 743 -31.55 -17.85 10.74
N THR A 744 -31.39 -18.26 12.00
CA THR A 744 -31.30 -19.68 12.39
C THR A 744 -32.56 -20.48 12.03
N GLN A 745 -33.72 -19.81 12.04
CA GLN A 745 -35.02 -20.42 11.71
C GLN A 745 -35.34 -20.39 10.20
N MET A 746 -34.47 -19.83 9.36
CA MET A 746 -34.63 -19.85 7.91
C MET A 746 -34.36 -21.23 7.33
N ASN A 747 -35.07 -21.55 6.24
CA ASN A 747 -35.07 -22.89 5.69
C ASN A 747 -33.77 -23.18 4.94
N ARG A 748 -32.76 -23.74 5.63
CA ARG A 748 -31.44 -24.10 5.07
C ARG A 748 -31.47 -25.18 3.97
N GLN A 749 -32.63 -25.75 3.64
CA GLN A 749 -32.79 -26.92 2.75
C GLN A 749 -32.33 -26.73 1.29
N LYS A 750 -32.01 -25.50 0.82
CA LYS A 750 -31.50 -25.26 -0.55
C LYS A 750 -30.02 -24.88 -0.64
N GLY A 751 -29.27 -24.85 0.46
CA GLY A 751 -27.84 -24.48 0.45
C GLY A 751 -27.53 -22.99 0.18
N LEU A 752 -28.53 -22.20 -0.24
CA LEU A 752 -28.42 -20.75 -0.50
C LEU A 752 -28.23 -19.92 0.78
N TYR A 753 -28.84 -20.37 1.89
CA TYR A 753 -28.78 -19.69 3.20
C TYR A 753 -27.65 -20.19 4.09
N THR A 754 -26.54 -20.66 3.50
CA THR A 754 -25.41 -21.25 4.25
C THR A 754 -24.23 -20.29 4.44
N GLY A 755 -24.32 -19.05 3.92
CA GLY A 755 -23.21 -18.09 3.87
C GLY A 755 -22.14 -18.43 2.83
N ARG A 756 -22.24 -19.59 2.16
CA ARG A 756 -21.22 -20.10 1.24
C ARG A 756 -20.87 -19.15 0.09
N TRP A 757 -21.82 -18.32 -0.33
CA TRP A 757 -21.70 -17.41 -1.46
C TRP A 757 -21.83 -15.94 -1.05
N ASP A 758 -21.49 -15.63 0.20
CA ASP A 758 -21.37 -14.26 0.72
C ASP A 758 -20.22 -13.50 0.04
N SER A 759 -19.20 -14.24 -0.39
CA SER A 759 -18.18 -13.83 -1.36
C SER A 759 -18.03 -14.91 -2.44
N VAL A 760 -17.73 -14.49 -3.67
CA VAL A 760 -17.43 -15.34 -4.83
C VAL A 760 -15.95 -15.28 -5.22
N SER A 761 -15.11 -14.67 -4.41
CA SER A 761 -13.67 -14.52 -4.64
C SER A 761 -12.92 -15.83 -4.90
N GLU A 762 -13.45 -16.97 -4.43
CA GLU A 762 -12.86 -18.27 -4.76
C GLU A 762 -13.00 -18.68 -6.23
N CYS A 763 -13.93 -18.10 -7.00
CA CYS A 763 -14.27 -18.56 -8.35
C CYS A 763 -13.12 -18.41 -9.37
N TYR A 764 -12.22 -17.45 -9.13
CA TYR A 764 -11.04 -17.22 -9.96
C TYR A 764 -9.79 -17.95 -9.46
N MET A 765 -9.90 -18.76 -8.39
CA MET A 765 -8.82 -19.55 -7.79
C MET A 765 -8.82 -21.01 -8.26
N LEU A 766 -7.74 -21.75 -7.99
CA LEU A 766 -7.61 -23.14 -8.39
C LEU A 766 -8.63 -24.02 -7.65
N GLY A 767 -9.44 -24.73 -8.42
CA GLY A 767 -10.50 -25.60 -7.87
C GLY A 767 -11.70 -24.84 -7.32
N GLY A 768 -11.77 -23.52 -7.50
CA GLY A 768 -12.94 -22.71 -7.21
C GLY A 768 -14.13 -23.08 -8.11
N LYS A 769 -15.34 -22.77 -7.63
CA LYS A 769 -16.57 -22.97 -8.42
C LYS A 769 -16.58 -22.04 -9.62
N ASP A 770 -17.14 -22.50 -10.74
CA ASP A 770 -17.36 -21.63 -11.89
C ASP A 770 -18.45 -20.60 -11.54
N ILE A 771 -18.19 -19.31 -11.76
CA ILE A 771 -19.13 -18.22 -11.41
C ILE A 771 -20.49 -18.37 -12.09
N ARG A 772 -20.54 -19.03 -13.25
CA ARG A 772 -21.79 -19.33 -13.99
C ARG A 772 -22.71 -20.29 -13.24
N GLU A 773 -22.13 -21.11 -12.37
CA GLU A 773 -22.84 -22.10 -11.56
C GLU A 773 -23.14 -21.59 -10.14
N VAL A 774 -22.61 -20.42 -9.77
CA VAL A 774 -22.88 -19.81 -8.47
C VAL A 774 -24.29 -19.23 -8.48
N PRO A 775 -25.16 -19.64 -7.54
CA PRO A 775 -26.55 -19.22 -7.52
C PRO A 775 -26.70 -17.81 -6.91
N TRP A 776 -27.83 -17.17 -7.22
CA TRP A 776 -28.29 -15.93 -6.61
C TRP A 776 -29.76 -16.09 -6.23
N GLU A 777 -30.12 -15.65 -5.05
CA GLU A 777 -31.50 -15.62 -4.61
C GLU A 777 -32.12 -14.28 -4.98
N ALA A 778 -33.04 -14.30 -5.95
CA ALA A 778 -33.74 -13.12 -6.40
C ALA A 778 -34.55 -12.49 -5.25
N GLY A 779 -34.16 -11.30 -4.84
CA GLY A 779 -34.96 -10.36 -4.05
C GLY A 779 -35.40 -9.18 -4.91
N ASP A 780 -35.45 -7.98 -4.33
CA ASP A 780 -35.68 -6.74 -5.09
C ASP A 780 -34.38 -6.23 -5.76
N TYR A 781 -33.22 -6.79 -5.37
CA TYR A 781 -31.90 -6.41 -5.86
C TYR A 781 -31.41 -7.36 -6.97
N PRO A 782 -31.25 -6.88 -8.22
CA PRO A 782 -30.76 -7.71 -9.32
C PRO A 782 -29.32 -8.18 -9.11
N GLU A 783 -29.03 -9.44 -9.44
CA GLU A 783 -27.68 -10.01 -9.27
C GLU A 783 -26.59 -9.20 -9.98
N ILE A 784 -26.87 -8.71 -11.20
CA ILE A 784 -25.91 -7.93 -11.99
C ILE A 784 -25.39 -6.70 -11.24
N GLN A 785 -26.24 -6.09 -10.39
CA GLN A 785 -25.87 -4.92 -9.60
C GLN A 785 -25.04 -5.29 -8.37
N ALA A 786 -25.02 -6.56 -7.95
CA ALA A 786 -24.28 -7.00 -6.79
C ALA A 786 -22.79 -7.28 -7.08
N PHE A 787 -22.42 -7.41 -8.35
CA PHE A 787 -21.03 -7.61 -8.76
C PHE A 787 -20.23 -6.31 -8.62
N VAL A 788 -19.05 -6.44 -8.02
CA VAL A 788 -18.13 -5.33 -7.75
C VAL A 788 -16.71 -5.71 -8.13
N SER A 789 -15.89 -4.72 -8.49
CA SER A 789 -14.45 -4.87 -8.68
C SER A 789 -13.70 -3.73 -8.00
N GLU A 790 -12.54 -4.05 -7.44
CA GLU A 790 -11.61 -3.07 -6.88
C GLU A 790 -10.16 -3.46 -7.23
N GLU A 791 -9.25 -2.48 -7.23
CA GLU A 791 -7.82 -2.75 -7.22
C GLU A 791 -7.46 -3.60 -6.00
N LEU A 792 -6.61 -4.61 -6.20
CA LEU A 792 -5.94 -5.30 -5.11
C LEU A 792 -4.68 -4.52 -4.78
N TYR A 793 -4.70 -3.82 -3.66
CA TYR A 793 -3.64 -2.90 -3.28
C TYR A 793 -2.35 -3.66 -2.96
N ILE A 794 -1.30 -3.39 -3.75
CA ILE A 794 0.01 -3.99 -3.57
C ILE A 794 0.77 -3.14 -2.56
N HIS A 795 0.90 -3.65 -1.33
CA HIS A 795 1.66 -3.02 -0.27
C HIS A 795 3.03 -3.69 -0.01
N SER A 796 3.26 -4.86 -0.64
CA SER A 796 4.55 -5.55 -0.65
C SER A 796 5.73 -4.61 -0.88
N LYS A 797 6.88 -4.87 -0.25
CA LYS A 797 8.19 -4.34 -0.65
C LYS A 797 9.20 -5.48 -0.77
N VAL A 798 9.09 -6.22 -1.87
CA VAL A 798 9.91 -7.41 -2.14
C VAL A 798 10.64 -7.31 -3.49
N CYS A 799 11.90 -7.73 -3.51
CA CYS A 799 12.66 -7.93 -4.73
C CYS A 799 13.32 -9.30 -4.70
N ILE A 800 13.18 -10.07 -5.78
CA ILE A 800 13.77 -11.39 -5.95
C ILE A 800 14.62 -11.38 -7.22
N ALA A 801 15.89 -11.77 -7.10
CA ALA A 801 16.80 -11.87 -8.23
C ALA A 801 17.24 -13.32 -8.45
N ASP A 802 17.10 -13.78 -9.69
CA ASP A 802 17.57 -15.08 -10.20
C ASP A 802 17.13 -16.31 -9.39
N ASP A 803 16.01 -16.23 -8.66
CA ASP A 803 15.60 -17.23 -7.67
C ASP A 803 16.72 -17.58 -6.66
N ARG A 804 17.60 -16.63 -6.35
CA ARG A 804 18.75 -16.84 -5.45
C ARG A 804 18.78 -15.89 -4.26
N VAL A 805 18.40 -14.64 -4.49
CA VAL A 805 18.42 -13.59 -3.46
C VAL A 805 17.03 -13.00 -3.33
N ALA A 806 16.58 -12.78 -2.10
CA ALA A 806 15.37 -12.04 -1.80
C ALA A 806 15.68 -10.86 -0.87
N ILE A 807 15.12 -9.69 -1.16
CA ILE A 807 15.08 -8.53 -0.26
C ILE A 807 13.63 -8.33 0.15
N ILE A 808 13.35 -8.32 1.45
CA ILE A 808 12.02 -8.13 2.03
C ILE A 808 12.12 -7.08 3.14
N GLY A 809 11.22 -6.09 3.17
CA GLY A 809 11.25 -5.04 4.18
C GLY A 809 10.08 -4.07 4.10
N SER A 810 10.30 -2.87 4.61
CA SER A 810 9.34 -1.76 4.63
C SER A 810 9.60 -0.69 3.55
N ALA A 811 10.78 -0.70 2.93
CA ALA A 811 11.23 0.40 2.07
C ALA A 811 10.61 0.37 0.66
N ASN A 812 9.90 1.44 0.32
CA ASN A 812 9.31 1.64 -1.00
C ASN A 812 10.37 2.09 -2.03
N PHE A 813 10.11 1.91 -3.33
CA PHE A 813 10.96 2.54 -4.36
C PHE A 813 10.55 3.99 -4.53
N ASN A 814 11.05 4.83 -3.65
CA ASN A 814 10.88 6.27 -3.65
C ASN A 814 12.04 6.88 -2.83
N ASP A 815 12.32 8.16 -2.98
CA ASP A 815 13.38 8.83 -2.22
C ASP A 815 13.06 8.83 -0.71
N ARG A 816 11.78 8.94 -0.32
CA ARG A 816 11.31 8.86 1.08
C ARG A 816 11.87 7.66 1.83
N SER A 817 11.89 6.48 1.21
CA SER A 817 12.41 5.26 1.83
C SER A 817 13.89 5.01 1.53
N GLN A 818 14.44 5.52 0.42
CA GLN A 818 15.73 5.07 -0.11
C GLN A 818 16.92 5.98 0.24
N LEU A 819 16.70 7.25 0.60
CA LEU A 819 17.81 8.20 0.85
C LEU A 819 18.42 8.10 2.26
N GLY A 820 17.71 7.51 3.22
CA GLY A 820 18.17 7.38 4.61
C GLY A 820 17.93 8.62 5.49
N ASP A 821 17.88 9.81 4.89
CA ASP A 821 17.67 11.08 5.58
C ASP A 821 16.19 11.49 5.73
N ARG A 822 15.27 10.64 5.26
CA ARG A 822 13.81 10.80 5.31
C ARG A 822 13.18 9.79 6.26
N ASP A 823 12.25 8.93 5.80
CA ASP A 823 11.60 7.93 6.63
C ASP A 823 12.64 6.90 7.12
N SER A 824 12.46 6.42 8.36
CA SER A 824 13.23 5.25 8.78
C SER A 824 12.59 3.97 8.28
N GLU A 825 13.43 3.05 7.81
CA GLU A 825 13.01 1.81 7.14
C GLU A 825 13.94 0.66 7.52
N ILE A 826 13.45 -0.57 7.35
CA ILE A 826 14.23 -1.78 7.58
C ILE A 826 14.00 -2.81 6.47
N ALA A 827 15.04 -3.55 6.10
CA ALA A 827 14.96 -4.67 5.17
C ALA A 827 15.94 -5.79 5.56
N VAL A 828 15.64 -7.00 5.10
CA VAL A 828 16.55 -8.16 5.19
C VAL A 828 16.90 -8.65 3.79
N ILE A 829 18.19 -8.88 3.58
CA ILE A 829 18.73 -9.57 2.39
C ILE A 829 18.91 -11.04 2.77
N ILE A 830 18.25 -11.94 2.05
CA ILE A 830 18.20 -13.37 2.31
C ILE A 830 18.86 -14.14 1.17
N GLU A 831 19.86 -14.94 1.53
CA GLU A 831 20.60 -15.83 0.63
C GLU A 831 20.58 -17.25 1.23
N ASP A 832 19.67 -18.10 0.76
CA ASP A 832 19.54 -19.48 1.23
C ASP A 832 20.52 -20.39 0.47
N PRO A 833 21.52 -21.01 1.14
CA PRO A 833 22.45 -21.91 0.47
C PRO A 833 21.79 -23.24 0.04
N THR A 834 20.57 -23.52 0.50
CA THR A 834 19.83 -24.73 0.14
C THR A 834 19.37 -24.63 -1.32
N SER A 835 19.97 -25.43 -2.19
CA SER A 835 19.59 -25.46 -3.61
C SER A 835 18.42 -26.39 -3.88
N ILE A 836 17.51 -25.97 -4.78
CA ILE A 836 16.50 -26.83 -5.40
C ILE A 836 16.70 -26.90 -6.92
N ASP A 837 16.20 -27.96 -7.53
CA ASP A 837 16.12 -28.08 -8.99
C ASP A 837 15.05 -27.13 -9.56
N SER A 838 15.42 -26.45 -10.64
CA SER A 838 14.59 -25.48 -11.35
C SER A 838 15.00 -25.42 -12.83
N TYR A 839 14.37 -24.52 -13.57
CA TYR A 839 14.76 -24.15 -14.92
C TYR A 839 14.89 -22.64 -15.05
N MET A 840 15.72 -22.20 -16.00
CA MET A 840 15.90 -20.81 -16.37
C MET A 840 16.12 -20.76 -17.88
N ASP A 841 15.16 -20.20 -18.62
CA ASP A 841 15.16 -20.17 -20.09
C ASP A 841 15.30 -21.57 -20.73
N GLY A 842 14.56 -22.54 -20.18
CA GLY A 842 14.55 -23.94 -20.63
C GLY A 842 15.80 -24.73 -20.22
N GLN A 843 16.79 -24.11 -19.57
CA GLN A 843 17.99 -24.79 -19.10
C GLN A 843 17.87 -25.21 -17.63
N PRO A 844 18.41 -26.38 -17.23
CA PRO A 844 18.47 -26.77 -15.83
C PRO A 844 19.20 -25.71 -14.99
N TYR A 845 18.60 -25.34 -13.87
CA TYR A 845 19.10 -24.25 -13.02
C TYR A 845 19.01 -24.62 -11.54
N ARG A 846 20.08 -24.34 -10.80
CA ARG A 846 20.10 -24.47 -9.33
C ARG A 846 19.67 -23.16 -8.70
N ALA A 847 18.45 -23.17 -8.19
CA ALA A 847 17.82 -22.04 -7.51
C ALA A 847 17.97 -22.18 -5.99
N ALA A 848 17.94 -21.07 -5.25
CA ALA A 848 17.87 -21.09 -3.79
C ALA A 848 16.44 -21.35 -3.34
N ARG A 849 16.27 -22.28 -2.39
CA ARG A 849 14.95 -22.74 -1.93
C ARG A 849 14.07 -21.59 -1.45
N PHE A 850 14.57 -20.70 -0.58
CA PHE A 850 13.79 -19.59 -0.07
C PHE A 850 13.26 -18.67 -1.20
N ALA A 851 14.17 -18.13 -2.02
CA ALA A 851 13.82 -17.19 -3.09
C ALA A 851 12.89 -17.84 -4.14
N ALA A 852 13.21 -19.06 -4.57
CA ALA A 852 12.42 -19.78 -5.56
C ALA A 852 11.01 -20.12 -5.07
N THR A 853 10.86 -20.62 -3.85
CA THR A 853 9.53 -20.98 -3.33
C THR A 853 8.65 -19.76 -3.09
N LEU A 854 9.22 -18.66 -2.58
CA LEU A 854 8.49 -17.40 -2.44
C LEU A 854 8.01 -16.88 -3.81
N ARG A 855 8.91 -16.80 -4.79
CA ARG A 855 8.59 -16.32 -6.14
C ARG A 855 7.54 -17.18 -6.83
N ARG A 856 7.64 -18.51 -6.72
CA ARG A 856 6.63 -19.43 -7.25
C ARG A 856 5.28 -19.29 -6.55
N GLN A 857 5.27 -19.09 -5.23
CA GLN A 857 4.05 -18.84 -4.46
C GLN A 857 3.33 -17.58 -4.94
N LEU A 858 4.07 -16.46 -5.09
CA LEU A 858 3.53 -15.20 -5.58
C LEU A 858 2.98 -15.34 -7.00
N PHE A 859 3.72 -15.97 -7.91
CA PHE A 859 3.25 -16.20 -9.28
C PHE A 859 1.98 -17.04 -9.32
N ARG A 860 1.91 -18.10 -8.50
CA ARG A 860 0.72 -18.95 -8.43
C ARG A 860 -0.47 -18.21 -7.85
N LYS A 861 -0.27 -17.33 -6.86
CA LYS A 861 -1.34 -16.46 -6.33
C LYS A 861 -1.93 -15.60 -7.45
N HIS A 862 -1.08 -14.82 -8.12
CA HIS A 862 -1.49 -13.84 -9.13
C HIS A 862 -2.12 -14.48 -10.38
N LEU A 863 -1.74 -15.73 -10.70
CA LEU A 863 -2.29 -16.49 -11.84
C LEU A 863 -3.55 -17.32 -11.50
N GLY A 864 -4.00 -17.34 -10.24
CA GLY A 864 -5.15 -18.13 -9.78
C GLY A 864 -4.85 -19.63 -9.68
N LEU A 865 -3.60 -20.00 -9.43
CA LEU A 865 -3.11 -21.37 -9.32
C LEU A 865 -2.97 -21.87 -7.88
N LEU A 866 -3.39 -21.07 -6.90
CA LEU A 866 -3.53 -21.51 -5.52
C LEU A 866 -4.98 -21.89 -5.23
N LYS A 867 -5.17 -22.88 -4.36
CA LYS A 867 -6.50 -23.15 -3.80
C LYS A 867 -6.91 -21.99 -2.87
N PRO A 868 -8.21 -21.69 -2.74
CA PRO A 868 -8.69 -20.73 -1.76
C PRO A 868 -8.15 -21.04 -0.36
N GLN A 869 -7.64 -20.02 0.32
CA GLN A 869 -7.10 -20.16 1.67
C GLN A 869 -8.24 -20.17 2.68
N ASN A 870 -8.33 -21.23 3.48
CA ASN A 870 -9.30 -21.32 4.56
C ASN A 870 -8.68 -20.84 5.87
N MET A 871 -9.12 -19.66 6.33
CA MET A 871 -8.64 -19.04 7.58
C MET A 871 -8.95 -19.84 8.84
N GLU A 872 -9.97 -20.70 8.81
CA GLU A 872 -10.40 -21.52 9.95
C GLU A 872 -9.71 -22.89 10.01
N GLN A 873 -8.97 -23.25 8.96
CA GLN A 873 -8.22 -24.50 8.86
C GLN A 873 -6.73 -24.18 8.68
N PRO A 874 -6.07 -23.62 9.73
CA PRO A 874 -4.66 -23.28 9.68
C PRO A 874 -3.82 -24.52 9.39
N ASN A 875 -2.77 -24.33 8.60
CA ASN A 875 -1.76 -25.36 8.33
C ASN A 875 -0.37 -24.81 8.66
N GLN A 876 0.69 -25.56 8.34
CA GLN A 876 2.06 -25.16 8.68
C GLN A 876 2.47 -23.78 8.10
N ASN A 877 1.82 -23.28 7.04
CA ASN A 877 2.10 -21.93 6.51
C ASN A 877 1.63 -20.80 7.44
N PHE A 878 0.80 -21.10 8.44
CA PHE A 878 0.28 -20.16 9.44
C PHE A 878 1.14 -20.15 10.71
N GLU A 879 2.02 -21.15 10.88
CA GLU A 879 2.85 -21.26 12.08
C GLU A 879 4.04 -20.26 12.03
N PRO A 880 4.60 -19.86 13.19
CA PRO A 880 5.84 -19.10 13.25
C PRO A 880 7.05 -19.88 12.69
N ILE A 881 8.21 -19.21 12.61
CA ILE A 881 9.49 -19.85 12.31
C ILE A 881 9.74 -21.05 13.24
N GLY A 882 10.40 -22.09 12.74
CA GLY A 882 10.57 -23.39 13.42
C GLY A 882 9.64 -24.49 12.88
N VAL A 883 8.58 -24.11 12.17
CA VAL A 883 7.76 -25.01 11.35
C VAL A 883 7.91 -24.58 9.88
N PRO A 884 8.39 -25.44 8.96
CA PRO A 884 8.61 -25.06 7.57
C PRO A 884 7.30 -24.78 6.82
N ASN A 885 7.37 -24.02 5.71
CA ASN A 885 6.23 -23.91 4.81
C ASN A 885 5.91 -25.27 4.16
N ILE A 886 4.62 -25.59 4.02
CA ILE A 886 4.16 -26.66 3.14
C ILE A 886 4.22 -26.13 1.71
N TYR A 887 4.87 -26.91 0.84
CA TYR A 887 5.02 -26.63 -0.57
C TYR A 887 4.87 -27.92 -1.39
N ASP A 888 4.10 -27.86 -2.47
CA ASP A 888 3.74 -29.00 -3.33
C ASP A 888 4.67 -29.10 -4.56
N TYR A 889 5.95 -29.40 -4.31
CA TYR A 889 6.96 -29.53 -5.37
C TYR A 889 6.54 -30.50 -6.48
N GLY A 890 6.71 -30.09 -7.72
CA GLY A 890 6.41 -30.91 -8.90
C GLY A 890 4.93 -31.08 -9.20
N SER A 891 4.04 -30.33 -8.54
CA SER A 891 2.66 -30.22 -9.01
C SER A 891 2.60 -29.49 -10.35
N ARG A 892 1.51 -29.70 -11.10
CA ARG A 892 1.30 -29.03 -12.40
C ARG A 892 1.40 -27.51 -12.26
N GLU A 893 0.87 -26.96 -11.19
CA GLU A 893 0.88 -25.53 -10.93
C GLU A 893 2.25 -25.01 -10.48
N ASP A 894 3.06 -25.82 -9.79
CA ASP A 894 4.48 -25.50 -9.50
C ASP A 894 5.31 -25.49 -10.80
N GLU A 895 5.16 -26.52 -11.63
CA GLU A 895 5.83 -26.64 -12.93
C GLU A 895 5.48 -25.49 -13.87
N ALA A 896 4.22 -25.05 -13.88
CA ALA A 896 3.74 -23.97 -14.74
C ALA A 896 4.45 -22.62 -14.50
N VAL A 897 4.98 -22.41 -13.29
CA VAL A 897 5.70 -21.19 -12.92
C VAL A 897 7.18 -21.45 -12.66
N MET A 898 7.68 -22.67 -12.80
CA MET A 898 9.02 -23.06 -12.37
C MET A 898 10.11 -22.22 -13.05
N ASP A 899 10.00 -22.05 -14.37
CA ASP A 899 10.90 -21.23 -15.19
C ASP A 899 10.31 -19.83 -15.43
N PRO A 900 10.81 -18.79 -14.75
CA PRO A 900 10.21 -17.46 -14.75
C PRO A 900 10.45 -16.68 -16.05
N ILE A 901 11.27 -17.19 -16.98
CA ILE A 901 11.59 -16.50 -18.24
C ILE A 901 11.42 -17.38 -19.49
N SER A 902 10.96 -18.62 -19.35
CA SER A 902 10.58 -19.44 -20.50
C SER A 902 9.48 -18.76 -21.33
N GLU A 903 9.48 -18.99 -22.64
CA GLU A 903 8.43 -18.45 -23.52
C GLU A 903 7.03 -18.94 -23.11
N ASN A 904 6.92 -20.20 -22.69
CA ASN A 904 5.65 -20.78 -22.21
C ASN A 904 5.11 -20.00 -21.00
N PHE A 905 5.95 -19.76 -20.00
CA PHE A 905 5.56 -18.99 -18.82
C PHE A 905 5.20 -17.56 -19.18
N LEU A 906 6.04 -16.85 -19.96
CA LEU A 906 5.80 -15.45 -20.32
C LEU A 906 4.52 -15.29 -21.15
N ASN A 907 4.25 -16.23 -22.07
CA ASN A 907 2.99 -16.23 -22.83
C ASN A 907 1.80 -16.46 -21.91
N PHE A 908 1.88 -17.41 -20.97
CA PHE A 908 0.83 -17.66 -20.02
C PHE A 908 0.57 -16.45 -19.11
N TRP A 909 1.62 -15.87 -18.54
CA TRP A 909 1.57 -14.67 -17.70
C TRP A 909 0.91 -13.49 -18.42
N ASN A 910 1.40 -13.15 -19.61
CA ASN A 910 0.89 -12.02 -20.38
C ASN A 910 -0.54 -12.25 -20.91
N THR A 911 -0.85 -13.48 -21.32
CA THR A 911 -2.22 -13.81 -21.77
C THR A 911 -3.19 -13.69 -20.60
N ARG A 912 -2.81 -14.16 -19.41
CA ARG A 912 -3.64 -14.02 -18.20
C ARG A 912 -3.89 -12.55 -17.87
N ALA A 913 -2.83 -11.75 -17.81
CA ALA A 913 -2.93 -10.31 -17.52
C ALA A 913 -3.87 -9.61 -18.51
N ARG A 914 -3.72 -9.89 -19.81
CA ARG A 914 -4.56 -9.30 -20.86
C ARG A 914 -6.01 -9.73 -20.78
N THR A 915 -6.28 -11.04 -20.68
CA THR A 915 -7.65 -11.55 -20.56
C THR A 915 -8.37 -10.95 -19.36
N ASN A 916 -7.69 -10.87 -18.22
CA ASN A 916 -8.25 -10.23 -17.03
C ASN A 916 -8.51 -8.73 -17.29
N THR A 917 -7.56 -8.00 -17.88
CA THR A 917 -7.69 -6.56 -18.19
C THR A 917 -8.90 -6.29 -19.08
N ASP A 918 -9.04 -7.05 -20.17
CA ASP A 918 -10.17 -6.92 -21.09
C ASP A 918 -11.51 -7.23 -20.41
N ALA A 919 -11.55 -8.25 -19.55
CA ALA A 919 -12.75 -8.64 -18.81
C ALA A 919 -13.17 -7.56 -17.80
N PHE A 920 -12.23 -7.03 -17.02
CA PHE A 920 -12.52 -5.93 -16.09
C PHE A 920 -12.92 -4.66 -16.83
N GLY A 921 -12.20 -4.32 -17.90
CA GLY A 921 -12.50 -3.20 -18.80
C GLY A 921 -13.93 -3.23 -19.31
N LYS A 922 -14.40 -4.41 -19.76
CA LYS A 922 -15.75 -4.61 -20.28
C LYS A 922 -16.85 -4.56 -19.22
N VAL A 923 -16.60 -5.03 -18.00
CA VAL A 923 -17.66 -5.20 -16.99
C VAL A 923 -17.78 -3.99 -16.05
N PHE A 924 -16.65 -3.39 -15.66
CA PHE A 924 -16.61 -2.44 -14.54
C PHE A 924 -16.07 -1.06 -14.91
N HIS A 925 -15.56 -0.87 -16.12
CA HIS A 925 -14.93 0.37 -16.58
C HIS A 925 -13.91 0.93 -15.56
N PRO A 926 -12.94 0.12 -15.07
CA PRO A 926 -12.02 0.57 -14.05
C PRO A 926 -11.11 1.68 -14.59
N VAL A 927 -10.86 2.70 -13.78
CA VAL A 927 -9.76 3.65 -14.00
C VAL A 927 -8.62 3.32 -13.04
N PRO A 928 -7.35 3.44 -13.48
CA PRO A 928 -6.89 3.86 -14.81
C PRO A 928 -7.05 2.78 -15.90
N HIS A 929 -7.14 3.22 -17.17
CA HIS A 929 -7.26 2.37 -18.37
C HIS A 929 -6.54 2.98 -19.59
N ASP A 930 -5.94 2.16 -20.46
CA ASP A 930 -5.11 2.64 -21.58
C ASP A 930 -5.89 3.30 -22.73
N ASP A 931 -7.20 3.06 -22.80
CA ASP A 931 -8.09 3.78 -23.73
C ASP A 931 -8.44 5.19 -23.25
N VAL A 932 -8.19 5.51 -21.97
CA VAL A 932 -8.46 6.83 -21.39
C VAL A 932 -7.19 7.68 -21.47
N LYS A 933 -7.00 8.40 -22.58
CA LYS A 933 -5.75 9.15 -22.85
C LYS A 933 -5.84 10.63 -22.51
N THR A 934 -7.05 11.13 -22.30
CA THR A 934 -7.39 12.53 -21.98
C THR A 934 -8.45 12.60 -20.90
N TRP A 935 -8.61 13.76 -20.25
CA TRP A 935 -9.73 13.97 -19.33
C TRP A 935 -11.07 13.83 -20.03
N LYS A 936 -11.16 14.22 -21.31
CA LYS A 936 -12.38 13.99 -22.12
C LYS A 936 -12.69 12.50 -22.32
N ASP A 937 -11.68 11.64 -22.41
CA ASP A 937 -11.88 10.20 -22.48
C ASP A 937 -12.32 9.66 -21.11
N TYR A 938 -11.78 10.22 -20.02
CA TYR A 938 -12.17 9.90 -18.64
C TYR A 938 -13.65 10.16 -18.40
N ASP A 939 -14.12 11.34 -18.81
CA ASP A 939 -15.51 11.77 -18.62
C ASP A 939 -16.49 10.80 -19.29
N LYS A 940 -16.13 10.31 -20.49
CA LYS A 940 -16.94 9.38 -21.27
C LYS A 940 -16.88 7.94 -20.77
N PHE A 941 -15.72 7.51 -20.31
CA PHE A 941 -15.47 6.12 -19.93
C PHE A 941 -15.93 5.85 -18.48
N TYR A 942 -15.76 6.84 -17.58
CA TYR A 942 -15.92 6.68 -16.14
C TYR A 942 -16.95 7.65 -15.54
N GLU A 943 -16.73 8.97 -15.67
CA GLU A 943 -17.50 9.99 -14.93
C GLU A 943 -19.00 9.92 -15.22
N VAL A 944 -19.41 9.70 -16.47
CA VAL A 944 -20.83 9.60 -16.88
C VAL A 944 -21.60 8.47 -16.19
N PHE A 945 -20.89 7.47 -15.65
CA PHE A 945 -21.47 6.31 -14.98
C PHE A 945 -21.43 6.44 -13.46
N PHE A 946 -20.30 6.90 -12.91
CA PHE A 946 -20.01 6.82 -11.47
C PHE A 946 -20.06 8.15 -10.73
N HIS A 947 -20.16 9.29 -11.43
CA HIS A 947 -20.18 10.62 -10.83
C HIS A 947 -21.44 11.43 -11.14
N GLU A 948 -21.74 12.38 -10.26
CA GLU A 948 -22.77 13.39 -10.52
C GLU A 948 -22.27 14.36 -11.60
N ALA A 949 -22.71 14.19 -12.84
CA ALA A 949 -22.25 15.03 -13.95
C ALA A 949 -22.62 16.52 -13.74
N ASP A 950 -21.64 17.40 -13.84
CA ASP A 950 -21.86 18.85 -13.93
C ASP A 950 -22.48 19.20 -15.29
N GLU A 951 -23.66 19.85 -15.27
CA GLU A 951 -24.41 20.21 -16.48
C GLU A 951 -23.74 21.28 -17.36
N GLU A 952 -22.59 21.83 -16.96
CA GLU A 952 -21.80 22.72 -17.81
C GLU A 952 -21.31 22.05 -19.10
N ALA A 953 -21.23 20.71 -19.13
CA ALA A 953 -20.96 19.94 -20.35
C ALA A 953 -22.12 19.97 -21.38
N GLU A 954 -23.35 20.31 -20.97
CA GLU A 954 -24.56 20.35 -21.83
C GLU A 954 -25.20 21.75 -21.95
N GLY A 955 -24.65 22.78 -21.29
CA GLY A 955 -25.05 24.18 -21.48
C GLY A 955 -26.43 24.54 -20.92
N LYS A 956 -26.87 23.89 -19.84
CA LYS A 956 -28.12 24.23 -19.13
C LYS A 956 -27.86 24.34 -17.63
N GLU A 957 -28.38 25.39 -16.99
CA GLU A 957 -28.46 25.50 -15.54
C GLU A 957 -29.68 24.69 -15.04
N GLY A 958 -29.48 23.55 -14.35
CA GLY A 958 -30.58 22.85 -13.69
C GLY A 958 -30.31 21.42 -13.15
N ASN A 959 -29.79 21.32 -11.92
CA ASN A 959 -29.64 20.09 -11.10
C ASN A 959 -28.67 19.03 -11.62
N LYS A 960 -27.63 18.74 -10.83
CA LYS A 960 -26.72 17.60 -11.03
C LYS A 960 -27.51 16.31 -11.21
N LYS A 961 -27.23 15.56 -12.29
CA LYS A 961 -27.80 14.22 -12.50
C LYS A 961 -27.09 13.25 -11.54
N PRO A 962 -27.80 12.41 -10.77
CA PRO A 962 -27.17 11.45 -9.89
C PRO A 962 -26.35 10.43 -10.71
N ALA A 963 -25.30 9.87 -10.09
CA ALA A 963 -24.53 8.77 -10.68
C ALA A 963 -25.45 7.61 -11.08
N LYS A 964 -25.15 6.95 -12.20
CA LYS A 964 -25.95 5.82 -12.70
C LYS A 964 -25.67 4.54 -11.92
N TYR A 965 -24.41 4.35 -11.53
CA TYR A 965 -23.93 3.18 -10.80
C TYR A 965 -23.03 3.61 -9.65
N MET A 966 -22.98 2.79 -8.59
CA MET A 966 -22.03 2.99 -7.50
C MET A 966 -20.62 2.62 -7.95
N TRP A 967 -19.62 3.23 -7.35
CA TRP A 967 -18.21 3.01 -7.66
C TRP A 967 -17.86 1.52 -7.69
N GLY A 968 -17.23 1.05 -8.77
CA GLY A 968 -16.74 -0.32 -8.91
C GLY A 968 -17.82 -1.36 -9.21
N HIS A 969 -19.10 -0.97 -9.29
CA HIS A 969 -20.18 -1.85 -9.73
C HIS A 969 -20.21 -2.00 -11.26
N VAL A 970 -20.92 -3.03 -11.72
CA VAL A 970 -21.10 -3.30 -13.16
C VAL A 970 -21.78 -2.13 -13.87
N VAL A 971 -21.23 -1.74 -15.02
CA VAL A 971 -21.89 -0.82 -15.96
C VAL A 971 -22.96 -1.60 -16.73
N ALA A 972 -24.15 -1.74 -16.12
CA ALA A 972 -25.19 -2.64 -16.63
C ALA A 972 -25.77 -2.21 -18.00
N GLU A 973 -25.57 -0.96 -18.43
CA GLU A 973 -25.98 -0.44 -19.74
C GLU A 973 -25.28 -1.13 -20.92
N ASP A 974 -24.11 -1.74 -20.70
CA ASP A 974 -23.35 -2.46 -21.74
C ASP A 974 -23.82 -3.91 -21.95
N PHE A 975 -24.85 -4.33 -21.20
CA PHE A 975 -25.36 -5.70 -21.20
C PHE A 975 -26.86 -5.75 -21.47
N SER A 976 -27.35 -6.93 -21.88
CA SER A 976 -28.79 -7.15 -22.07
C SER A 976 -29.57 -6.91 -20.77
N PRO A 977 -30.82 -6.38 -20.82
CA PRO A 977 -31.61 -6.20 -19.61
C PRO A 977 -32.01 -7.54 -18.96
N GLY A 978 -32.22 -7.53 -17.64
CA GLY A 978 -32.68 -8.67 -16.85
C GLY A 978 -31.66 -9.81 -16.76
N ASP A 979 -32.15 -11.04 -16.55
CA ASP A 979 -31.31 -12.23 -16.31
C ASP A 979 -30.30 -12.52 -17.44
N GLN A 980 -30.61 -12.09 -18.66
CA GLN A 980 -29.71 -12.29 -19.80
C GLN A 980 -28.41 -11.49 -19.62
N GLY A 981 -28.47 -10.24 -19.14
CA GLY A 981 -27.27 -9.45 -18.84
C GLY A 981 -26.45 -10.06 -17.72
N THR A 982 -27.09 -10.55 -16.66
CA THR A 982 -26.40 -11.27 -15.59
C THR A 982 -25.63 -12.47 -16.12
N ARG A 983 -26.20 -13.24 -17.05
CA ARG A 983 -25.51 -14.37 -17.71
C ARG A 983 -24.33 -13.89 -18.53
N GLU A 984 -24.48 -12.82 -19.30
CA GLU A 984 -23.39 -12.23 -20.09
C GLU A 984 -22.22 -11.76 -19.21
N VAL A 985 -22.52 -11.09 -18.09
CA VAL A 985 -21.52 -10.70 -17.10
C VAL A 985 -20.81 -11.93 -16.52
N LYS A 986 -21.56 -12.95 -16.09
CA LYS A 986 -20.97 -14.20 -15.58
C LYS A 986 -20.11 -14.93 -16.62
N GLU A 987 -20.49 -14.92 -17.89
CA GLU A 987 -19.65 -15.48 -18.96
C GLU A 987 -18.32 -14.73 -19.06
N VAL A 988 -18.33 -13.39 -19.02
CA VAL A 988 -17.09 -12.58 -19.04
C VAL A 988 -16.26 -12.84 -17.78
N LEU A 989 -16.86 -12.77 -16.59
CA LEU A 989 -16.17 -13.02 -15.32
C LEU A 989 -15.59 -14.44 -15.23
N SER A 990 -16.20 -15.43 -15.88
CA SER A 990 -15.69 -16.82 -15.90
C SER A 990 -14.32 -16.95 -16.58
N THR A 991 -13.94 -15.98 -17.41
CA THR A 991 -12.63 -15.93 -18.08
C THR A 991 -11.51 -15.45 -17.15
N ILE A 992 -11.86 -14.75 -16.07
CA ILE A 992 -10.91 -14.21 -15.10
C ILE A 992 -10.34 -15.36 -14.26
N LYS A 993 -9.01 -15.37 -14.14
CA LYS A 993 -8.29 -16.27 -13.22
C LYS A 993 -7.16 -15.51 -12.53
N GLY A 994 -7.05 -15.70 -11.23
CA GLY A 994 -6.16 -14.88 -10.38
C GLY A 994 -6.52 -13.39 -10.45
N SER A 995 -5.56 -12.56 -10.11
CA SER A 995 -5.73 -11.11 -9.98
C SER A 995 -4.82 -10.29 -10.90
N LEU A 996 -3.92 -10.94 -11.65
CA LEU A 996 -2.97 -10.24 -12.52
C LEU A 996 -3.66 -9.47 -13.65
N VAL A 997 -3.29 -8.20 -13.85
CA VAL A 997 -3.75 -7.32 -14.93
C VAL A 997 -2.58 -6.50 -15.51
N GLU A 998 -2.71 -6.00 -16.73
CA GLU A 998 -1.69 -5.15 -17.36
C GLU A 998 -1.71 -3.75 -16.72
N MET A 999 -0.54 -3.19 -16.40
CA MET A 999 -0.45 -1.81 -15.89
C MET A 999 -0.80 -0.83 -17.01
N PRO A 1000 -1.75 0.12 -16.81
CA PRO A 1000 -2.13 1.06 -17.85
C PRO A 1000 -1.10 2.19 -17.98
N LEU A 1001 -0.20 2.06 -18.94
CA LEU A 1001 0.91 2.98 -19.19
C LEU A 1001 0.54 4.19 -20.06
N LEU A 1002 -0.63 4.16 -20.71
CA LEU A 1002 -1.15 5.19 -21.61
C LEU A 1002 -2.24 6.06 -20.99
N PHE A 1003 -2.67 5.72 -19.78
CA PHE A 1003 -3.67 6.49 -19.04
C PHE A 1003 -3.25 7.96 -18.90
N LEU A 1004 -4.11 8.87 -19.38
CA LEU A 1004 -3.90 10.31 -19.40
C LEU A 1004 -2.55 10.75 -19.99
N ILE A 1005 -1.96 9.98 -20.91
CA ILE A 1005 -0.64 10.28 -21.49
C ILE A 1005 -0.58 11.60 -22.27
N LYS A 1006 -1.73 12.15 -22.68
CA LYS A 1006 -1.83 13.43 -23.39
C LYS A 1006 -2.16 14.60 -22.46
N GLU A 1007 -2.29 14.33 -21.17
CA GLU A 1007 -2.57 15.32 -20.15
C GLU A 1007 -1.35 15.47 -19.25
N ASP A 1008 -1.24 16.66 -18.69
CA ASP A 1008 -0.51 16.86 -17.47
C ASP A 1008 -1.42 16.44 -16.31
N ILE A 1009 -1.09 15.29 -15.71
CA ILE A 1009 -1.95 14.66 -14.72
C ILE A 1009 -1.93 15.47 -13.42
N ALA A 1010 -0.79 16.03 -13.03
CA ALA A 1010 -0.67 16.84 -11.83
C ALA A 1010 -1.24 18.27 -11.98
N LYS A 1011 -1.43 18.75 -13.22
CA LYS A 1011 -1.68 20.16 -13.61
C LYS A 1011 -0.48 21.06 -13.23
N GLU A 1012 0.28 21.54 -14.21
CA GLU A 1012 1.42 22.47 -14.10
C GLU A 1012 1.03 23.88 -13.58
N GLY A 1013 -0.24 24.12 -13.25
CA GLY A 1013 -0.73 25.37 -12.69
C GLY A 1013 -1.11 25.24 -11.23
N PHE A 1014 -0.29 25.82 -10.34
CA PHE A 1014 -0.60 26.17 -8.94
C PHE A 1014 -0.72 25.02 -7.90
N SER A 1015 0.28 24.14 -7.72
CA SER A 1015 0.37 23.35 -6.45
C SER A 1015 1.66 22.58 -6.16
N LEU A 1016 2.60 22.40 -7.10
CA LEU A 1016 3.87 21.70 -6.83
C LEU A 1016 5.03 22.71 -6.83
N ASN A 1017 5.52 23.06 -5.64
CA ASN A 1017 6.81 23.73 -5.47
C ASN A 1017 7.87 22.70 -5.04
N ALA A 1018 9.15 23.10 -5.08
CA ALA A 1018 10.28 22.23 -4.75
C ALA A 1018 10.17 21.56 -3.35
N PHE A 1019 9.36 22.11 -2.45
CA PHE A 1019 9.12 21.58 -1.12
C PHE A 1019 8.01 20.50 -1.10
N THR A 1020 6.89 20.72 -1.78
CA THR A 1020 5.83 19.71 -1.94
C THR A 1020 6.25 18.53 -2.81
N GLU A 1021 7.16 18.76 -3.76
CA GLU A 1021 7.73 17.71 -4.61
C GLU A 1021 8.45 16.63 -3.79
N GLU A 1022 9.27 17.03 -2.80
CA GLU A 1022 10.00 16.07 -1.96
C GLU A 1022 9.09 15.24 -1.04
N VAL A 1023 7.84 15.67 -0.79
CA VAL A 1023 6.86 14.91 0.00
C VAL A 1023 6.32 13.70 -0.77
N TYR A 1024 6.17 13.83 -2.10
CA TYR A 1024 5.58 12.82 -2.99
C TYR A 1024 6.62 11.94 -3.70
N THR A 1025 7.91 12.30 -3.61
CA THR A 1025 9.04 11.43 -3.97
C THR A 1025 9.59 10.70 -2.78
#